data_AF-A0A950SSD5-F1
#
_entry.id   AF-A0A950SSD5-F1
#
_cell.length_a   1.000
_cell.length_b   1.000
_cell.length_c   1.000
_cell.angle_alpha   90.00
_cell.angle_beta   90.00
_cell.angle_gamma   90.00
#
_symmetry.space_group_name_H-M   'P 1'
#
loop_
_entity.id
_entity.type
_entity.pdbx_description
1 polymer ?
#
loop_
_entity_poly.entity_id
_entity_poly.type
_entity_poly.pdbx_seq_one_letter_code
_entity_poly.pdbx_strand_id
1 'polypeptide(L)'
;MRKTVQVRLRGVLAFGVLAVVTAQASAGPTTDFTVTGDIGAPATYDLATLAALPATTETVTFQTMSGPQTGTFTGPTLWNLLNTVGLQTPLVKNGILRQYVVAQGSDGYTALFSAGELAPQFGGSNPQVLTAYQENGAPLGATGFARIVAAKDNFGGRYVSNLASLAVGTAPSNPSRGGGTTTQFSLSGTIQNPGVFTLSNLEALPATTETVTYLAGGTPVTATFTGVSLWTLLTDAGIITDPVVKNDILNYYVLATGSDGYEAIFSLGELDPMFGGTGAPDLIAYLQDGTPLGADGFARVVVPGDNFGGRYVSNLVSLQLIDAVVPEPGSLLLFASSLLAMVLLQRRRAVGTAGLILLSASSAAWADVIVDIPAPQDATLFGGSAVNNSSSGPGMFVGSDGQGQPKRGLVEFNIAAYVPSNATITGATLTLYLGQVAGSGGSGSGGDQTPRTIRLFDVTTAWAGSTNGTTGFPGPGFGGTGQGFPANIGDATWNDGKFNTIPWNTPGGGGDFVTTESADTLVGQNVNSTYSWGSTDQMVSDAQGWLDGTLPNYGWLLKNDSEAGQTTFRAFYTREGAIEQGLPQFAPDLVVSFAVPAPEPPAWGIAAIAAFAVVLLRRCQPRTHPVSGRLGTIRDWLRAPAPSAKMLRWRGSLCGSISGPGRRSAMARSACLKPSATTALFPPPDVRWECHIGAHGC
;
A
#
# COMPACT_ATOMS: atom_id res chain seq x y z
N MET A 1 12.18 70.78 27.63
CA MET A 1 12.70 69.90 28.71
C MET A 1 12.12 68.50 28.53
N ARG A 2 12.91 67.59 27.95
CA ARG A 2 12.58 66.16 27.83
C ARG A 2 13.15 65.44 29.06
N LYS A 3 12.34 64.65 29.76
CA LYS A 3 12.84 63.56 30.60
C LYS A 3 12.05 62.29 30.32
N THR A 4 12.71 61.43 29.54
CA THR A 4 12.44 60.01 29.39
C THR A 4 12.80 59.32 30.70
N VAL A 5 11.92 58.47 31.23
CA VAL A 5 12.29 57.45 32.22
C VAL A 5 11.74 56.13 31.73
N GLN A 6 12.64 55.28 31.26
CA GLN A 6 12.38 53.85 31.09
C GLN A 6 12.40 53.19 32.47
N VAL A 7 11.37 52.42 32.79
CA VAL A 7 11.43 51.37 33.81
C VAL A 7 11.19 50.05 33.10
N ARG A 8 12.26 49.24 33.03
CA ARG A 8 12.19 47.82 32.67
C ARG A 8 11.58 47.08 33.86
N LEU A 9 10.40 46.48 33.68
CA LEU A 9 9.91 45.45 34.59
C LEU A 9 10.05 44.09 33.91
N ARG A 10 10.97 43.28 34.42
CA ARG A 10 11.02 41.83 34.16
C ARG A 10 9.84 41.21 34.91
N GLY A 11 8.86 40.72 34.16
CA GLY A 11 7.76 39.91 34.66
C GLY A 11 7.80 38.55 33.96
N VAL A 12 8.06 37.52 34.75
CA VAL A 12 7.99 36.10 34.39
C VAL A 12 6.57 35.80 33.89
N LEU A 13 6.43 35.44 32.62
CA LEU A 13 5.17 34.92 32.06
C LEU A 13 5.24 33.40 32.16
N ALA A 14 4.47 32.87 33.11
CA ALA A 14 4.13 31.46 33.16
C ALA A 14 3.47 31.07 31.83
N PHE A 15 4.09 30.15 31.10
CA PHE A 15 3.47 29.50 29.95
C PHE A 15 2.34 28.60 30.48
N GLY A 16 1.13 29.16 30.53
CA GLY A 16 -0.08 28.35 30.50
C GLY A 16 -0.22 27.79 29.10
N VAL A 17 0.29 26.58 28.88
CA VAL A 17 -0.03 25.79 27.69
C VAL A 17 -1.54 25.52 27.75
N LEU A 18 -2.31 26.25 26.93
CA LEU A 18 -3.69 25.85 26.66
C LEU A 18 -3.59 24.64 25.71
N ALA A 19 -3.41 23.46 26.31
CA ALA A 19 -3.60 22.20 25.62
C ALA A 19 -5.01 22.24 25.04
N VAL A 20 -5.12 22.32 23.71
CA VAL A 20 -6.33 21.85 23.04
C VAL A 20 -6.28 20.34 23.22
N VAL A 21 -6.80 19.89 24.36
CA VAL A 21 -7.21 18.52 24.58
C VAL A 21 -8.30 18.31 23.54
N THR A 22 -7.95 17.70 22.41
CA THR A 22 -8.92 16.90 21.69
C THR A 22 -9.44 15.93 22.73
N ALA A 23 -10.67 16.18 23.21
CA ALA A 23 -11.39 15.13 23.91
C ALA A 23 -11.53 14.01 22.88
N GLN A 24 -10.60 13.05 22.89
CA GLN A 24 -10.96 11.68 22.56
C GLN A 24 -12.21 11.45 23.39
N ALA A 25 -13.38 11.38 22.75
CA ALA A 25 -14.55 10.91 23.44
C ALA A 25 -14.12 9.57 24.02
N SER A 26 -14.03 9.45 25.35
CA SER A 26 -13.81 8.16 25.96
C SER A 26 -15.02 7.35 25.55
N ALA A 27 -14.85 6.45 24.58
CA ALA A 27 -15.93 5.61 24.14
C ALA A 27 -16.43 4.86 25.37
N GLY A 28 -17.72 5.02 25.69
CA GLY A 28 -18.32 4.32 26.82
C GLY A 28 -18.19 2.81 26.62
N PRO A 29 -18.29 2.01 27.69
CA PRO A 29 -18.34 0.56 27.56
C PRO A 29 -19.43 0.17 26.56
N THR A 30 -19.08 -0.64 25.56
CA THR A 30 -20.02 -1.20 24.60
C THR A 30 -20.97 -2.15 25.33
N THR A 31 -22.19 -2.26 24.82
CA THR A 31 -23.20 -3.23 25.29
C THR A 31 -23.44 -4.35 24.29
N ASP A 32 -23.02 -4.13 23.05
CA ASP A 32 -23.08 -5.04 21.92
C ASP A 32 -21.89 -4.79 20.97
N PHE A 33 -21.65 -5.74 20.06
CA PHE A 33 -20.79 -5.55 18.89
C PHE A 33 -21.43 -6.14 17.64
N THR A 34 -21.03 -5.66 16.46
CA THR A 34 -21.54 -6.17 15.18
C THR A 34 -20.52 -7.06 14.46
N VAL A 35 -21.01 -8.07 13.73
CA VAL A 35 -20.22 -8.88 12.81
C VAL A 35 -20.72 -8.62 11.39
N THR A 36 -19.83 -8.17 10.51
CA THR A 36 -20.14 -7.70 9.15
C THR A 36 -19.11 -8.20 8.13
N GLY A 37 -19.32 -7.90 6.85
CA GLY A 37 -18.38 -8.19 5.77
C GLY A 37 -18.76 -9.44 4.97
N ASP A 38 -17.77 -10.26 4.60
CA ASP A 38 -17.93 -11.45 3.75
C ASP A 38 -18.57 -12.64 4.51
N ILE A 39 -19.82 -12.45 4.93
CA ILE A 39 -20.60 -13.40 5.75
C ILE A 39 -22.03 -13.53 5.22
N GLY A 40 -22.67 -14.68 5.48
CA GLY A 40 -24.02 -14.97 5.01
C GLY A 40 -25.11 -14.33 5.85
N ALA A 41 -24.85 -14.10 7.15
CA ALA A 41 -25.80 -13.51 8.08
C ALA A 41 -25.11 -12.51 9.02
N PRO A 42 -25.07 -11.21 8.67
CA PRO A 42 -24.65 -10.17 9.61
C PRO A 42 -25.44 -10.23 10.91
N ALA A 43 -24.74 -10.04 12.02
CA ALA A 43 -25.29 -10.25 13.36
C ALA A 43 -24.79 -9.21 14.36
N THR A 44 -25.59 -8.99 15.39
CA THR A 44 -25.21 -8.17 16.56
C THR A 44 -25.24 -9.08 17.79
N TYR A 45 -24.17 -9.04 18.58
CA TYR A 45 -24.04 -9.82 19.80
C TYR A 45 -24.02 -8.89 21.01
N ASP A 46 -24.97 -9.10 21.91
CA ASP A 46 -24.92 -8.61 23.28
C ASP A 46 -24.34 -9.68 24.22
N LEU A 47 -24.22 -9.38 25.52
CA LEU A 47 -23.68 -10.34 26.49
C LEU A 47 -24.48 -11.66 26.54
N ALA A 48 -25.82 -11.59 26.45
CA ALA A 48 -26.67 -12.76 26.59
C ALA A 48 -26.53 -13.71 25.39
N THR A 49 -26.53 -13.16 24.18
CA THR A 49 -26.36 -13.91 22.93
C THR A 49 -24.94 -14.44 22.77
N LEU A 50 -23.92 -13.67 23.17
CA LEU A 50 -22.53 -14.13 23.17
C LEU A 50 -22.29 -15.28 24.16
N ALA A 51 -22.81 -15.17 25.39
CA ALA A 51 -22.66 -16.19 26.43
C ALA A 51 -23.49 -17.46 26.17
N ALA A 52 -24.45 -17.41 25.23
CA ALA A 52 -25.18 -18.59 24.79
C ALA A 52 -24.38 -19.48 23.81
N LEU A 53 -23.28 -18.95 23.24
CA LEU A 53 -22.40 -19.73 22.36
C LEU A 53 -21.50 -20.69 23.18
N PRO A 54 -21.05 -21.81 22.60
CA PRO A 54 -20.13 -22.72 23.26
C PRO A 54 -18.83 -22.00 23.67
N ALA A 55 -18.60 -21.90 24.99
CA ALA A 55 -17.45 -21.18 25.54
C ALA A 55 -16.26 -22.11 25.81
N THR A 56 -15.06 -21.57 25.59
CA THR A 56 -13.78 -22.14 26.00
C THR A 56 -13.19 -21.24 27.10
N THR A 57 -12.42 -21.85 28.00
CA THR A 57 -11.68 -21.11 29.04
C THR A 57 -10.19 -21.30 28.80
N GLU A 58 -9.48 -20.21 28.56
CA GLU A 58 -8.03 -20.20 28.30
C GLU A 58 -7.30 -19.46 29.43
N THR A 59 -6.21 -20.05 29.93
CA THR A 59 -5.30 -19.34 30.84
C THR A 59 -4.18 -18.74 30.03
N VAL A 60 -4.05 -17.41 30.12
CA VAL A 60 -3.22 -16.63 29.22
C VAL A 60 -2.18 -15.89 30.04
N THR A 61 -0.93 -15.99 29.62
CA THR A 61 0.18 -15.24 30.21
C THR A 61 0.83 -14.38 29.15
N PHE A 62 0.82 -13.06 29.35
CA PHE A 62 1.41 -12.10 28.42
C PHE A 62 2.29 -11.09 29.16
N GLN A 63 3.27 -10.55 28.46
CA GLN A 63 4.20 -9.55 28.97
C GLN A 63 3.57 -8.17 29.00
N THR A 64 3.86 -7.43 30.08
CA THR A 64 3.55 -6.00 30.22
C THR A 64 4.79 -5.26 30.69
N MET A 65 4.75 -3.92 30.68
CA MET A 65 5.84 -3.11 31.26
C MET A 65 6.07 -3.39 32.76
N SER A 66 5.08 -3.94 33.47
CA SER A 66 5.17 -4.37 34.87
C SER A 66 5.56 -5.84 35.06
N GLY A 67 5.93 -6.54 33.98
CA GLY A 67 6.23 -7.97 33.97
C GLY A 67 5.07 -8.83 33.44
N PRO A 68 5.21 -10.16 33.49
CA PRO A 68 4.18 -11.09 33.04
C PRO A 68 2.88 -10.87 33.82
N GLN A 69 1.76 -10.88 33.11
CA GLN A 69 0.41 -10.90 33.68
C GLN A 69 -0.26 -12.20 33.27
N THR A 70 -0.96 -12.83 34.20
CA THR A 70 -1.71 -14.07 33.96
C THR A 70 -3.17 -13.87 34.31
N GLY A 71 -4.05 -14.23 33.38
CA GLY A 71 -5.51 -14.20 33.59
C GLY A 71 -6.17 -15.38 32.91
N THR A 72 -7.30 -15.83 33.45
CA THR A 72 -8.13 -16.88 32.85
C THR A 72 -9.32 -16.24 32.16
N PHE A 73 -9.42 -16.37 30.84
CA PHE A 73 -10.47 -15.76 30.03
C PHE A 73 -11.48 -16.80 29.57
N THR A 74 -12.77 -16.44 29.59
CA THR A 74 -13.87 -17.32 29.17
C THR A 74 -14.71 -16.65 28.09
N GLY A 75 -14.96 -17.38 27.00
CA GLY A 75 -15.85 -16.99 25.91
C GLY A 75 -15.79 -17.94 24.73
N PRO A 76 -16.65 -17.79 23.70
CA PRO A 76 -16.54 -18.56 22.48
C PRO A 76 -15.21 -18.28 21.77
N THR A 77 -14.68 -19.29 21.06
CA THR A 77 -13.56 -19.05 20.15
C THR A 77 -14.01 -18.12 19.04
N LEU A 78 -13.12 -17.24 18.58
CA LEU A 78 -13.40 -16.34 17.46
C LEU A 78 -13.79 -17.16 16.22
N TRP A 79 -13.14 -18.31 15.99
CA TRP A 79 -13.51 -19.25 14.94
C TRP A 79 -14.96 -19.75 15.05
N ASN A 80 -15.38 -20.25 16.22
CA ASN A 80 -16.73 -20.77 16.40
C ASN A 80 -17.77 -19.67 16.24
N LEU A 81 -17.49 -18.47 16.72
CA LEU A 81 -18.35 -17.31 16.54
C LEU A 81 -18.49 -16.92 15.06
N LEU A 82 -17.39 -16.88 14.30
CA LEU A 82 -17.46 -16.58 12.87
C LEU A 82 -18.22 -17.65 12.06
N ASN A 83 -18.20 -18.90 12.51
CA ASN A 83 -18.98 -19.96 11.86
C ASN A 83 -20.49 -19.82 12.07
N THR A 84 -20.97 -19.17 13.14
CA THR A 84 -22.42 -18.99 13.36
C THR A 84 -23.03 -18.00 12.36
N VAL A 85 -22.24 -17.05 11.85
CA VAL A 85 -22.66 -16.06 10.85
C VAL A 85 -22.43 -16.53 9.40
N GLY A 86 -21.78 -17.68 9.21
CA GLY A 86 -21.56 -18.34 7.93
C GLY A 86 -20.63 -17.60 6.99
N LEU A 87 -19.31 -17.81 7.14
CA LEU A 87 -18.28 -17.22 6.26
C LEU A 87 -18.56 -17.49 4.77
N GLN A 88 -18.61 -16.43 3.95
CA GLN A 88 -18.76 -16.54 2.50
C GLN A 88 -17.38 -16.76 1.88
N THR A 89 -16.95 -18.01 1.84
CA THR A 89 -15.63 -18.37 1.32
C THR A 89 -15.63 -18.41 -0.21
N PRO A 90 -14.54 -17.94 -0.86
CA PRO A 90 -14.34 -18.14 -2.29
C PRO A 90 -14.45 -19.63 -2.66
N LEU A 91 -15.15 -19.94 -3.75
CA LEU A 91 -15.39 -21.31 -4.24
C LEU A 91 -14.17 -21.92 -4.94
N VAL A 92 -13.00 -21.76 -4.33
CA VAL A 92 -11.73 -22.36 -4.75
C VAL A 92 -11.19 -23.24 -3.62
N LYS A 93 -10.28 -24.14 -3.96
CA LYS A 93 -9.63 -25.00 -2.94
C LYS A 93 -9.03 -24.12 -1.86
N ASN A 94 -9.40 -24.37 -0.61
CA ASN A 94 -8.96 -23.63 0.57
C ASN A 94 -9.17 -22.10 0.48
N GLY A 95 -10.20 -21.62 -0.22
CA GLY A 95 -10.49 -20.19 -0.37
C GLY A 95 -10.60 -19.41 0.96
N ILE A 96 -10.92 -20.11 2.06
CA ILE A 96 -10.88 -19.59 3.43
C ILE A 96 -9.51 -19.00 3.82
N LEU A 97 -8.40 -19.51 3.28
CA LEU A 97 -7.04 -19.05 3.61
C LEU A 97 -6.73 -17.65 3.10
N ARG A 98 -7.63 -17.05 2.32
CA ARG A 98 -7.55 -15.65 1.86
C ARG A 98 -8.38 -14.70 2.71
N GLN A 99 -9.13 -15.23 3.68
CA GLN A 99 -10.02 -14.44 4.51
C GLN A 99 -9.33 -14.00 5.80
N TYR A 100 -9.72 -12.83 6.28
CA TYR A 100 -9.28 -12.26 7.55
C TYR A 100 -10.47 -11.68 8.31
N VAL A 101 -10.25 -11.40 9.59
CA VAL A 101 -11.18 -10.63 10.41
C VAL A 101 -10.42 -9.47 11.07
N VAL A 102 -10.98 -8.27 10.96
CA VAL A 102 -10.53 -7.09 11.70
C VAL A 102 -11.41 -6.94 12.93
N ALA A 103 -10.81 -7.03 14.12
CA ALA A 103 -11.46 -6.69 15.37
C ALA A 103 -11.21 -5.23 15.71
N GLN A 104 -12.27 -4.48 16.00
CA GLN A 104 -12.19 -3.06 16.37
C GLN A 104 -12.83 -2.80 17.73
N GLY A 105 -12.09 -2.12 18.59
CA GLY A 105 -12.58 -1.59 19.86
C GLY A 105 -13.31 -0.26 19.63
N SER A 106 -14.19 0.10 20.57
CA SER A 106 -14.94 1.38 20.50
C SER A 106 -14.05 2.64 20.49
N ASP A 107 -12.79 2.50 20.90
CA ASP A 107 -11.75 3.53 20.86
C ASP A 107 -11.08 3.66 19.48
N GLY A 108 -11.50 2.84 18.52
CA GLY A 108 -10.94 2.77 17.16
C GLY A 108 -9.73 1.86 17.04
N TYR A 109 -9.26 1.24 18.13
CA TYR A 109 -8.11 0.34 18.08
C TYR A 109 -8.46 -0.94 17.32
N THR A 110 -7.56 -1.38 16.44
CA THR A 110 -7.77 -2.54 15.57
C THR A 110 -6.69 -3.59 15.71
N ALA A 111 -7.07 -4.85 15.48
CA ALA A 111 -6.15 -5.95 15.26
C ALA A 111 -6.75 -6.95 14.25
N LEU A 112 -5.93 -7.40 13.32
CA LEU A 112 -6.30 -8.34 12.27
C LEU A 112 -5.86 -9.77 12.62
N PHE A 113 -6.69 -10.75 12.26
CA PHE A 113 -6.39 -12.17 12.33
C PHE A 113 -6.68 -12.82 10.98
N SER A 114 -5.78 -13.68 10.50
CA SER A 114 -6.05 -14.49 9.31
C SER A 114 -7.01 -15.63 9.67
N ALA A 115 -7.93 -16.00 8.78
CA ALA A 115 -8.80 -17.15 9.02
C ALA A 115 -7.99 -18.46 9.10
N GLY A 116 -6.82 -18.49 8.44
CA GLY A 116 -5.83 -19.55 8.57
C GLY A 116 -5.26 -19.69 9.98
N GLU A 117 -5.02 -18.59 10.69
CA GLU A 117 -4.60 -18.61 12.10
C GLU A 117 -5.71 -19.17 13.01
N LEU A 118 -6.97 -18.85 12.71
CA LEU A 118 -8.12 -19.16 13.56
C LEU A 118 -8.66 -20.58 13.36
N ALA A 119 -8.55 -21.13 12.15
CA ALA A 119 -9.17 -22.40 11.80
C ALA A 119 -8.48 -23.61 12.47
N PRO A 120 -9.24 -24.53 13.10
CA PRO A 120 -8.67 -25.71 13.78
C PRO A 120 -7.86 -26.66 12.88
N GLN A 121 -8.15 -26.71 11.59
CA GLN A 121 -7.34 -27.48 10.63
C GLN A 121 -5.99 -26.82 10.27
N PHE A 122 -5.74 -25.59 10.72
CA PHE A 122 -4.52 -24.84 10.42
C PHE A 122 -3.88 -24.41 11.74
N GLY A 123 -3.77 -23.10 12.00
CA GLY A 123 -3.15 -22.56 13.21
C GLY A 123 -4.01 -22.60 14.47
N GLY A 124 -5.31 -22.92 14.37
CA GLY A 124 -6.32 -22.71 15.40
C GLY A 124 -6.46 -23.80 16.48
N SER A 125 -5.47 -24.70 16.58
CA SER A 125 -5.54 -25.92 17.38
C SER A 125 -5.46 -25.67 18.89
N ASN A 126 -4.48 -24.86 19.35
CA ASN A 126 -4.25 -24.44 20.74
C ASN A 126 -3.03 -23.49 20.83
N PRO A 127 -3.05 -22.45 21.67
CA PRO A 127 -4.22 -21.84 22.29
C PRO A 127 -5.02 -21.01 21.28
N GLN A 128 -6.33 -20.94 21.50
CA GLN A 128 -7.29 -20.37 20.55
C GLN A 128 -7.49 -18.88 20.81
N VAL A 129 -7.84 -18.13 19.77
CA VAL A 129 -8.27 -16.73 19.92
C VAL A 129 -9.72 -16.73 20.42
N LEU A 130 -9.98 -16.05 21.54
CA LEU A 130 -11.31 -15.98 22.15
C LEU A 130 -11.98 -14.62 21.90
N THR A 131 -13.30 -14.65 21.81
CA THR A 131 -14.15 -13.48 22.07
C THR A 131 -14.64 -13.60 23.52
N ALA A 132 -13.80 -13.16 24.46
CA ALA A 132 -14.02 -13.33 25.89
C ALA A 132 -15.07 -12.35 26.42
N TYR A 133 -15.88 -12.81 27.38
CA TYR A 133 -16.82 -11.98 28.15
C TYR A 133 -16.58 -12.06 29.67
N GLN A 134 -15.63 -12.90 30.11
CA GLN A 134 -15.23 -13.05 31.50
C GLN A 134 -13.70 -13.14 31.63
N GLU A 135 -13.19 -12.61 32.75
CA GLU A 135 -11.81 -12.77 33.22
C GLU A 135 -11.85 -13.22 34.68
N ASN A 136 -11.12 -14.29 34.99
CA ASN A 136 -11.04 -14.91 36.32
C ASN A 136 -12.42 -15.23 36.92
N GLY A 137 -13.38 -15.63 36.07
CA GLY A 137 -14.76 -15.95 36.46
C GLY A 137 -15.65 -14.73 36.74
N ALA A 138 -15.15 -13.51 36.58
CA ALA A 138 -15.91 -12.27 36.74
C ALA A 138 -16.11 -11.57 35.38
N PRO A 139 -17.15 -10.72 35.23
CA PRO A 139 -17.28 -9.87 34.04
C PRO A 139 -16.04 -8.98 33.84
N LEU A 140 -15.71 -8.69 32.59
CA LEU A 140 -14.52 -7.91 32.18
C LEU A 140 -14.48 -6.45 32.70
N GLY A 141 -15.59 -5.95 33.24
CA GLY A 141 -15.65 -4.68 33.97
C GLY A 141 -15.35 -3.46 33.10
N ALA A 142 -14.36 -2.67 33.48
CA ALA A 142 -14.02 -1.40 32.81
C ALA A 142 -13.45 -1.58 31.40
N THR A 143 -13.12 -2.81 30.99
CA THR A 143 -12.61 -3.13 29.65
C THR A 143 -13.72 -3.47 28.64
N GLY A 144 -14.98 -3.26 29.01
CA GLY A 144 -16.15 -3.55 28.17
C GLY A 144 -16.84 -4.87 28.55
N PHE A 145 -17.91 -5.22 27.84
CA PHE A 145 -18.60 -6.50 28.06
C PHE A 145 -17.95 -7.68 27.30
N ALA A 146 -17.22 -7.39 26.22
CA ALA A 146 -16.53 -8.35 25.39
C ALA A 146 -15.17 -7.82 24.92
N ARG A 147 -14.21 -8.72 24.74
CA ARG A 147 -12.87 -8.42 24.19
C ARG A 147 -12.31 -9.58 23.37
N ILE A 148 -11.37 -9.27 22.49
CA ILE A 148 -10.52 -10.30 21.87
C ILE A 148 -9.36 -10.65 22.80
N VAL A 149 -9.03 -11.94 22.86
CA VAL A 149 -7.89 -12.49 23.62
C VAL A 149 -7.14 -13.46 22.73
N ALA A 150 -5.90 -13.11 22.36
CA ALA A 150 -5.03 -13.93 21.52
C ALA A 150 -3.98 -14.63 22.38
N ALA A 151 -4.30 -15.83 22.86
CA ALA A 151 -3.55 -16.50 23.91
C ALA A 151 -2.11 -16.93 23.51
N LYS A 152 -1.80 -16.96 22.20
CA LYS A 152 -0.44 -17.21 21.68
C LYS A 152 0.50 -16.01 21.81
N ASP A 153 -0.04 -14.82 22.09
CA ASP A 153 0.73 -13.60 22.00
C ASP A 153 1.68 -13.40 23.18
N ASN A 154 2.91 -12.99 22.87
CA ASN A 154 3.83 -12.55 23.91
C ASN A 154 3.35 -11.28 24.61
N PHE A 155 2.80 -10.33 23.86
CA PHE A 155 2.26 -9.06 24.36
C PHE A 155 0.79 -8.90 23.98
N GLY A 156 0.00 -8.27 24.86
CA GLY A 156 -1.45 -8.09 24.66
C GLY A 156 -1.87 -7.11 23.56
N GLY A 157 -1.07 -6.90 22.51
CA GLY A 157 -1.36 -5.96 21.42
C GLY A 157 -2.60 -6.37 20.62
N ARG A 158 -2.84 -7.66 20.40
CA ARG A 158 -4.02 -8.12 19.65
C ARG A 158 -5.27 -8.27 20.53
N TYR A 159 -5.23 -7.79 21.78
CA TYR A 159 -6.29 -7.99 22.76
C TYR A 159 -7.24 -6.80 22.75
N VAL A 160 -8.06 -6.73 21.70
CA VAL A 160 -8.99 -5.62 21.45
C VAL A 160 -10.02 -5.55 22.57
N SER A 161 -9.90 -4.53 23.42
CA SER A 161 -10.83 -4.27 24.52
C SER A 161 -12.04 -3.48 24.04
N ASN A 162 -13.13 -3.55 24.80
CA ASN A 162 -14.38 -2.85 24.50
C ASN A 162 -14.82 -3.06 23.05
N LEU A 163 -14.91 -4.33 22.65
CA LEU A 163 -15.14 -4.76 21.29
C LEU A 163 -16.41 -4.09 20.75
N ALA A 164 -16.31 -3.51 19.56
CA ALA A 164 -17.39 -2.78 18.89
C ALA A 164 -17.75 -3.42 17.54
N SER A 165 -16.77 -3.96 16.80
CA SER A 165 -17.06 -4.69 15.57
C SER A 165 -16.04 -5.77 15.23
N LEU A 166 -16.50 -6.78 14.50
CA LEU A 166 -15.72 -7.78 13.77
C LEU A 166 -16.08 -7.68 12.29
N ALA A 167 -15.13 -7.26 11.45
CA ALA A 167 -15.32 -7.15 10.01
C ALA A 167 -14.55 -8.26 9.29
N VAL A 168 -15.26 -9.16 8.62
CA VAL A 168 -14.66 -10.22 7.80
C VAL A 168 -14.38 -9.67 6.41
N GLY A 169 -13.15 -9.84 5.93
CA GLY A 169 -12.77 -9.47 4.57
C GLY A 169 -12.06 -10.62 3.86
N THR A 170 -11.98 -10.50 2.54
CA THR A 170 -11.24 -11.41 1.69
C THR A 170 -10.16 -10.60 0.96
N ALA A 171 -8.93 -11.09 0.98
CA ALA A 171 -7.82 -10.49 0.25
C ALA A 171 -8.12 -10.43 -1.27
N PRO A 172 -7.43 -9.58 -2.04
CA PRO A 172 -7.47 -9.63 -3.51
C PRO A 172 -6.90 -10.96 -4.02
N SER A 173 -7.25 -11.35 -5.25
CA SER A 173 -6.74 -12.59 -5.88
C SER A 173 -5.78 -12.26 -7.00
N ASN A 174 -4.63 -12.89 -6.98
CA ASN A 174 -3.70 -12.94 -8.10
C ASN A 174 -4.04 -14.17 -8.97
N PRO A 175 -4.29 -13.99 -10.28
CA PRO A 175 -4.67 -15.09 -11.15
C PRO A 175 -3.54 -16.10 -11.28
N SER A 176 -3.92 -17.37 -11.47
CA SER A 176 -2.97 -18.47 -11.71
C SER A 176 -2.05 -18.16 -12.88
N ARG A 177 -0.74 -18.36 -12.68
CA ARG A 177 0.27 -18.37 -13.74
C ARG A 177 0.42 -19.77 -14.30
N GLY A 178 -0.67 -20.52 -14.53
CA GLY A 178 -0.67 -21.85 -15.16
C GLY A 178 0.04 -22.99 -14.40
N GLY A 179 0.61 -22.74 -13.22
CA GLY A 179 1.36 -23.71 -12.43
C GLY A 179 2.81 -23.91 -12.88
N GLY A 180 3.49 -24.88 -12.26
CA GLY A 180 4.88 -25.26 -12.59
C GLY A 180 5.93 -24.64 -11.66
N THR A 181 7.18 -25.08 -11.83
CA THR A 181 8.30 -24.67 -10.96
C THR A 181 8.76 -23.25 -11.24
N THR A 182 8.84 -22.44 -10.19
CA THR A 182 9.36 -21.06 -10.27
C THR A 182 10.86 -21.01 -10.01
N THR A 183 11.50 -19.91 -10.43
CA THR A 183 12.93 -19.61 -10.16
C THR A 183 13.13 -18.30 -9.40
N GLN A 184 12.07 -17.50 -9.25
CA GLN A 184 12.05 -16.24 -8.52
C GLN A 184 10.64 -15.95 -7.99
N PHE A 185 10.53 -15.09 -6.98
CA PHE A 185 9.27 -14.48 -6.54
C PHE A 185 9.47 -12.97 -6.32
N SER A 186 8.40 -12.17 -6.43
CA SER A 186 8.40 -10.75 -6.09
C SER A 186 7.93 -10.50 -4.64
N LEU A 187 8.58 -9.57 -3.95
CA LEU A 187 8.15 -9.02 -2.66
C LEU A 187 7.75 -7.56 -2.87
N SER A 188 6.49 -7.25 -2.57
CA SER A 188 5.87 -5.94 -2.85
C SER A 188 4.90 -5.52 -1.75
N GLY A 189 4.22 -4.38 -1.94
CA GLY A 189 3.23 -3.85 -1.02
C GLY A 189 3.79 -2.76 -0.11
N THR A 190 3.28 -2.65 1.12
CA THR A 190 3.59 -1.55 2.05
C THR A 190 4.96 -1.72 2.76
N ILE A 191 6.03 -1.75 1.96
CA ILE A 191 7.42 -1.96 2.36
C ILE A 191 8.34 -0.92 1.70
N GLN A 192 9.49 -0.62 2.33
CA GLN A 192 10.45 0.38 1.84
C GLN A 192 11.25 -0.13 0.63
N ASN A 193 11.63 -1.42 0.65
CA ASN A 193 12.51 -2.03 -0.34
C ASN A 193 11.82 -3.22 -1.01
N PRO A 194 10.87 -2.99 -1.95
CA PRO A 194 10.34 -4.05 -2.78
C PRO A 194 11.45 -4.66 -3.66
N GLY A 195 11.29 -5.92 -4.05
CA GLY A 195 12.34 -6.59 -4.82
C GLY A 195 11.98 -7.99 -5.32
N VAL A 196 12.83 -8.51 -6.19
CA VAL A 196 12.73 -9.88 -6.72
C VAL A 196 13.76 -10.76 -6.05
N PHE A 197 13.31 -11.91 -5.53
CA PHE A 197 14.15 -12.88 -4.85
C PHE A 197 14.36 -14.10 -5.73
N THR A 198 15.63 -14.35 -6.07
CA THR A 198 16.09 -15.62 -6.65
C THR A 198 16.64 -16.53 -5.56
N LEU A 199 16.87 -17.81 -5.86
CA LEU A 199 17.52 -18.73 -4.92
C LEU A 199 18.81 -18.15 -4.34
N SER A 200 19.69 -17.59 -5.18
CA SER A 200 20.98 -17.04 -4.75
C SER A 200 20.84 -15.87 -3.79
N ASN A 201 19.85 -15.01 -3.97
CA ASN A 201 19.63 -13.87 -3.08
C ASN A 201 18.94 -14.30 -1.78
N LEU A 202 18.08 -15.32 -1.85
CA LEU A 202 17.42 -15.88 -0.67
C LEU A 202 18.41 -16.63 0.24
N GLU A 203 19.33 -17.40 -0.33
CA GLU A 203 20.40 -18.09 0.40
C GLU A 203 21.44 -17.14 1.02
N ALA A 204 21.51 -15.89 0.55
CA ALA A 204 22.38 -14.87 1.13
C ALA A 204 21.80 -14.25 2.43
N LEU A 205 20.51 -14.47 2.71
CA LEU A 205 19.86 -14.02 3.93
C LEU A 205 20.06 -15.02 5.09
N PRO A 206 19.82 -14.62 6.35
CA PRO A 206 19.95 -15.51 7.49
C PRO A 206 19.03 -16.74 7.39
N ALA A 207 19.64 -17.93 7.27
CA ALA A 207 18.92 -19.19 7.20
C ALA A 207 18.41 -19.64 8.57
N THR A 208 17.19 -20.17 8.58
CA THR A 208 16.50 -20.80 9.71
C THR A 208 16.10 -22.22 9.30
N THR A 209 16.18 -23.18 10.23
CA THR A 209 15.84 -24.58 9.96
C THR A 209 14.83 -25.09 10.98
N GLU A 210 13.70 -25.59 10.51
CA GLU A 210 12.60 -26.07 11.35
C GLU A 210 12.15 -27.47 10.93
N THR A 211 11.96 -28.35 11.92
CA THR A 211 11.35 -29.66 11.70
C THR A 211 9.85 -29.56 11.96
N VAL A 212 9.05 -29.77 10.93
CA VAL A 212 7.59 -29.62 10.98
C VAL A 212 6.91 -30.97 10.82
N THR A 213 5.79 -31.16 11.53
CA THR A 213 4.92 -32.33 11.35
C THR A 213 3.50 -31.86 11.04
N TYR A 214 2.94 -32.35 9.94
CA TYR A 214 1.60 -31.99 9.46
C TYR A 214 0.94 -33.18 8.75
N LEU A 215 -0.38 -33.12 8.58
CA LEU A 215 -1.16 -34.14 7.89
C LEU A 215 -1.27 -33.83 6.39
N ALA A 216 -0.57 -34.59 5.55
CA ALA A 216 -0.75 -34.54 4.10
C ALA A 216 -1.71 -35.66 3.67
N GLY A 217 -2.89 -35.29 3.15
CA GLY A 217 -3.92 -36.28 2.77
C GLY A 217 -4.34 -37.19 3.94
N GLY A 218 -4.29 -36.68 5.17
CA GLY A 218 -4.59 -37.44 6.40
C GLY A 218 -3.44 -38.29 6.94
N THR A 219 -2.28 -38.33 6.27
CA THR A 219 -1.09 -39.04 6.74
C THR A 219 -0.12 -38.06 7.39
N PRO A 220 0.37 -38.32 8.62
CA PRO A 220 1.43 -37.52 9.22
C PRO A 220 2.71 -37.56 8.36
N VAL A 221 3.20 -36.38 7.99
CA VAL A 221 4.46 -36.14 7.32
C VAL A 221 5.32 -35.33 8.25
N THR A 222 6.55 -35.78 8.49
CA THR A 222 7.59 -35.03 9.21
C THR A 222 8.71 -34.73 8.24
N ALA A 223 9.07 -33.45 8.11
CA ALA A 223 10.15 -32.99 7.25
C ALA A 223 10.89 -31.83 7.90
N THR A 224 12.17 -31.67 7.56
CA THR A 224 12.99 -30.55 8.02
C THR A 224 13.16 -29.55 6.89
N PHE A 225 12.71 -28.33 7.08
CA PHE A 225 12.82 -27.27 6.09
C PHE A 225 13.91 -26.28 6.48
N THR A 226 14.70 -25.84 5.50
CA THR A 226 15.66 -24.73 5.65
C THR A 226 15.24 -23.60 4.72
N GLY A 227 15.21 -22.39 5.26
CA GLY A 227 14.64 -21.20 4.63
C GLY A 227 15.03 -19.90 5.29
N VAL A 228 14.44 -18.80 4.84
CA VAL A 228 14.51 -17.50 5.51
C VAL A 228 13.23 -17.31 6.33
N SER A 229 13.32 -16.75 7.53
CA SER A 229 12.13 -16.35 8.30
C SER A 229 11.30 -15.35 7.50
N LEU A 230 10.01 -15.61 7.32
CA LEU A 230 9.08 -14.70 6.63
C LEU A 230 9.02 -13.36 7.36
N TRP A 231 9.02 -13.36 8.70
CA TRP A 231 9.10 -12.14 9.49
C TRP A 231 10.37 -11.34 9.17
N THR A 232 11.54 -12.00 9.22
CA THR A 232 12.83 -11.34 8.94
C THR A 232 12.89 -10.78 7.52
N LEU A 233 12.40 -11.54 6.53
CA LEU A 233 12.33 -11.10 5.14
C LEU A 233 11.51 -9.81 5.01
N LEU A 234 10.36 -9.72 5.68
CA LEU A 234 9.50 -8.54 5.65
C LEU A 234 10.14 -7.36 6.40
N THR A 235 10.73 -7.59 7.57
CA THR A 235 11.37 -6.52 8.35
C THR A 235 12.62 -5.96 7.67
N ASP A 236 13.42 -6.81 7.00
CA ASP A 236 14.59 -6.38 6.24
C ASP A 236 14.18 -5.57 5.00
N ALA A 237 13.03 -5.89 4.40
CA ALA A 237 12.42 -5.08 3.35
C ALA A 237 11.85 -3.74 3.89
N GLY A 238 11.76 -3.55 5.20
CA GLY A 238 11.36 -2.32 5.87
C GLY A 238 9.85 -2.06 5.78
N ILE A 239 9.05 -2.79 6.58
CA ILE A 239 7.60 -2.57 6.69
C ILE A 239 7.30 -1.09 6.99
N ILE A 240 6.39 -0.50 6.22
CA ILE A 240 5.94 0.87 6.43
C ILE A 240 4.66 0.86 7.25
N THR A 241 4.63 1.64 8.34
CA THR A 241 3.48 1.81 9.22
C THR A 241 3.19 3.29 9.45
N ASP A 242 1.96 3.64 9.81
CA ASP A 242 1.58 4.96 10.29
C ASP A 242 2.01 5.13 11.76
N PRO A 243 2.97 6.02 12.07
CA PRO A 243 3.42 6.25 13.44
C PRO A 243 2.37 6.91 14.35
N VAL A 244 1.28 7.44 13.78
CA VAL A 244 0.17 8.05 14.53
C VAL A 244 -0.80 6.97 15.03
N VAL A 245 -0.91 5.86 14.32
CA VAL A 245 -1.78 4.73 14.69
C VAL A 245 -1.01 3.81 15.64
N LYS A 246 -1.58 3.58 16.82
CA LYS A 246 -0.96 2.70 17.82
C LYS A 246 -0.97 1.26 17.30
N ASN A 247 0.21 0.63 17.29
CA ASN A 247 0.40 -0.74 16.81
C ASN A 247 -0.16 -0.96 15.40
N ASP A 248 -0.01 0.04 14.52
CA ASP A 248 -0.55 0.02 13.17
C ASP A 248 -0.21 -1.25 12.37
N ILE A 249 0.96 -1.83 12.62
CA ILE A 249 1.40 -3.12 12.07
C ILE A 249 0.37 -4.25 12.21
N LEU A 250 -0.50 -4.21 13.23
CA LEU A 250 -1.55 -5.20 13.46
C LEU A 250 -2.73 -5.11 12.48
N ASN A 251 -2.74 -4.12 11.58
CA ASN A 251 -3.72 -3.98 10.50
C ASN A 251 -3.32 -4.70 9.21
N TYR A 252 -2.09 -5.21 9.15
CA TYR A 252 -1.49 -5.70 7.92
C TYR A 252 -1.52 -7.22 7.81
N TYR A 253 -1.54 -7.70 6.57
CA TYR A 253 -1.29 -9.09 6.23
C TYR A 253 -0.37 -9.19 5.01
N VAL A 254 0.33 -10.31 4.87
CA VAL A 254 1.05 -10.68 3.64
C VAL A 254 0.25 -11.73 2.88
N LEU A 255 0.00 -11.47 1.60
CA LEU A 255 -0.59 -12.41 0.64
C LEU A 255 0.53 -13.17 -0.08
N ALA A 256 0.56 -14.49 0.08
CA ALA A 256 1.45 -15.39 -0.65
C ALA A 256 0.68 -16.05 -1.80
N THR A 257 1.26 -16.00 -3.00
CA THR A 257 0.68 -16.59 -4.22
C THR A 257 1.66 -17.59 -4.83
N GLY A 258 1.18 -18.80 -5.13
CA GLY A 258 1.89 -19.82 -5.90
C GLY A 258 1.62 -19.71 -7.41
N SER A 259 2.48 -20.28 -8.24
CA SER A 259 2.34 -20.25 -9.71
C SER A 259 1.05 -20.89 -10.21
N ASP A 260 0.47 -21.81 -9.45
CA ASP A 260 -0.82 -22.44 -9.73
C ASP A 260 -2.03 -21.58 -9.34
N GLY A 261 -1.81 -20.38 -8.78
CA GLY A 261 -2.85 -19.50 -8.26
C GLY A 261 -3.33 -19.89 -6.87
N TYR A 262 -2.61 -20.78 -6.18
CA TYR A 262 -2.87 -21.07 -4.77
C TYR A 262 -2.46 -19.89 -3.90
N GLU A 263 -3.33 -19.51 -2.97
CA GLU A 263 -3.15 -18.30 -2.17
C GLU A 263 -3.44 -18.54 -0.69
N ALA A 264 -2.60 -17.96 0.15
CA ALA A 264 -2.81 -17.89 1.59
C ALA A 264 -2.33 -16.55 2.13
N ILE A 265 -3.02 -16.01 3.14
CA ILE A 265 -2.60 -14.81 3.84
C ILE A 265 -2.10 -15.11 5.24
N PHE A 266 -1.21 -14.24 5.71
CA PHE A 266 -0.66 -14.27 7.07
C PHE A 266 -0.74 -12.88 7.68
N SER A 267 -1.40 -12.73 8.83
CA SER A 267 -1.45 -11.44 9.52
C SER A 267 -0.06 -11.10 10.07
N LEU A 268 0.36 -9.83 10.03
CA LEU A 268 1.64 -9.48 10.67
C LEU A 268 1.60 -9.74 12.17
N GLY A 269 0.43 -9.65 12.79
CA GLY A 269 0.23 -10.04 14.18
C GLY A 269 0.53 -11.51 14.47
N GLU A 270 0.35 -12.42 13.52
CA GLU A 270 0.70 -13.84 13.72
C GLU A 270 2.19 -14.12 13.48
N LEU A 271 2.85 -13.31 12.65
CA LEU A 271 4.26 -13.45 12.29
C LEU A 271 5.22 -12.75 13.27
N ASP A 272 4.78 -11.65 13.87
CA ASP A 272 5.61 -10.82 14.75
C ASP A 272 5.99 -11.57 16.04
N PRO A 273 7.30 -11.70 16.38
CA PRO A 273 7.76 -12.30 17.64
C PRO A 273 7.28 -11.60 18.93
N MET A 274 6.82 -10.34 18.84
CA MET A 274 6.14 -9.66 19.94
C MET A 274 4.69 -10.15 20.14
N PHE A 275 4.10 -10.80 19.16
CA PHE A 275 2.72 -11.26 19.17
C PHE A 275 2.66 -12.78 18.92
N GLY A 276 1.98 -13.25 17.87
CA GLY A 276 1.77 -14.67 17.61
C GLY A 276 3.04 -15.44 17.19
N GLY A 277 4.10 -14.74 16.77
CA GLY A 277 5.34 -15.32 16.25
C GLY A 277 6.32 -15.82 17.32
N THR A 278 5.84 -16.24 18.49
CA THR A 278 6.67 -16.61 19.66
C THR A 278 7.32 -17.99 19.57
N GLY A 279 6.95 -18.78 18.56
CA GLY A 279 7.40 -20.15 18.35
C GLY A 279 8.39 -20.31 17.20
N ALA A 280 8.33 -21.48 16.55
CA ALA A 280 9.03 -21.71 15.30
C ALA A 280 8.50 -20.74 14.22
N PRO A 281 9.37 -19.97 13.55
CA PRO A 281 8.95 -18.94 12.61
C PRO A 281 8.44 -19.57 11.31
N ASP A 282 7.47 -18.90 10.69
CA ASP A 282 7.08 -19.21 9.32
C ASP A 282 8.25 -18.93 8.38
N LEU A 283 8.48 -19.83 7.43
CA LEU A 283 9.65 -19.82 6.56
C LEU A 283 9.27 -19.61 5.10
N ILE A 284 10.12 -18.88 4.39
CA ILE A 284 10.32 -19.05 2.95
C ILE A 284 11.41 -20.10 2.77
N ALA A 285 10.99 -21.37 2.72
CA ALA A 285 11.87 -22.52 2.59
C ALA A 285 12.39 -22.66 1.16
N TYR A 286 13.66 -23.07 1.04
CA TYR A 286 14.31 -23.42 -0.24
C TYR A 286 14.97 -24.81 -0.20
N LEU A 287 15.05 -25.45 0.98
CA LEU A 287 15.43 -26.86 1.13
C LEU A 287 14.39 -27.62 1.96
N GLN A 288 14.23 -28.90 1.64
CA GLN A 288 13.57 -29.92 2.44
C GLN A 288 14.52 -31.10 2.63
N ASP A 289 14.73 -31.50 3.89
CA ASP A 289 15.61 -32.58 4.31
C ASP A 289 17.03 -32.46 3.73
N GLY A 290 17.53 -31.21 3.64
CA GLY A 290 18.84 -30.87 3.08
C GLY A 290 18.92 -30.90 1.55
N THR A 291 17.80 -31.09 0.84
CA THR A 291 17.73 -31.14 -0.63
C THR A 291 16.81 -30.04 -1.19
N PRO A 292 17.01 -29.56 -2.44
CA PRO A 292 16.08 -28.64 -3.08
C PRO A 292 14.65 -29.20 -3.13
N LEU A 293 13.64 -28.33 -3.05
CA LEU A 293 12.23 -28.72 -2.91
C LEU A 293 11.64 -29.47 -4.12
N GLY A 294 12.34 -29.53 -5.25
CA GLY A 294 11.92 -30.26 -6.44
C GLY A 294 10.64 -29.68 -7.06
N ALA A 295 9.56 -30.47 -7.09
CA ALA A 295 8.28 -30.08 -7.69
C ALA A 295 7.55 -28.94 -6.95
N ASP A 296 7.95 -28.68 -5.70
CA ASP A 296 7.44 -27.55 -4.90
C ASP A 296 8.13 -26.22 -5.23
N GLY A 297 9.04 -26.20 -6.21
CA GLY A 297 9.68 -24.99 -6.74
C GLY A 297 11.01 -24.66 -6.08
N PHE A 298 11.58 -23.48 -6.38
CA PHE A 298 12.80 -23.04 -5.71
C PHE A 298 12.53 -22.49 -4.29
N ALA A 299 11.30 -22.02 -4.04
CA ALA A 299 10.88 -21.45 -2.77
C ALA A 299 9.41 -21.80 -2.48
N ARG A 300 9.10 -22.08 -1.22
CA ARG A 300 7.73 -22.28 -0.71
C ARG A 300 7.55 -21.64 0.65
N VAL A 301 6.31 -21.26 0.98
CA VAL A 301 5.94 -20.93 2.36
C VAL A 301 5.79 -22.23 3.16
N VAL A 302 6.34 -22.26 4.37
CA VAL A 302 6.21 -23.34 5.36
C VAL A 302 5.80 -22.71 6.68
N VAL A 303 4.80 -23.30 7.33
CA VAL A 303 4.14 -22.72 8.51
C VAL A 303 4.21 -23.72 9.66
N PRO A 304 5.26 -23.67 10.50
CA PRO A 304 5.34 -24.55 11.65
C PRO A 304 4.11 -24.44 12.56
N GLY A 305 3.58 -25.59 12.99
CA GLY A 305 2.38 -25.66 13.83
C GLY A 305 1.06 -25.78 13.07
N ASP A 306 1.08 -25.77 11.73
CA ASP A 306 -0.09 -26.12 10.92
C ASP A 306 -0.40 -27.62 10.96
N ASN A 307 -1.64 -27.95 11.31
CA ASN A 307 -2.06 -29.35 11.40
C ASN A 307 -2.13 -30.06 10.04
N PHE A 308 -2.54 -29.38 8.97
CA PHE A 308 -2.79 -30.00 7.65
C PHE A 308 -1.89 -29.43 6.53
N GLY A 309 -0.92 -28.57 6.86
CA GLY A 309 -0.02 -27.95 5.88
C GLY A 309 -0.72 -27.14 4.78
N GLY A 310 -2.00 -26.76 4.98
CA GLY A 310 -2.79 -26.07 3.96
C GLY A 310 -2.27 -24.67 3.68
N ARG A 311 -1.60 -24.02 4.62
CA ARG A 311 -1.03 -22.68 4.39
C ARG A 311 0.32 -22.71 3.66
N TYR A 312 0.78 -23.89 3.24
CA TYR A 312 2.06 -24.01 2.57
C TYR A 312 1.88 -23.70 1.08
N VAL A 313 2.40 -22.54 0.66
CA VAL A 313 2.31 -22.08 -0.73
C VAL A 313 3.56 -22.52 -1.47
N SER A 314 3.45 -23.58 -2.28
CA SER A 314 4.51 -24.07 -3.17
C SER A 314 4.65 -23.19 -4.42
N ASN A 315 5.79 -23.30 -5.10
CA ASN A 315 6.06 -22.59 -6.35
C ASN A 315 5.79 -21.09 -6.23
N LEU A 316 6.32 -20.47 -5.18
CA LEU A 316 6.02 -19.09 -4.82
C LEU A 316 6.34 -18.15 -5.99
N VAL A 317 5.40 -17.26 -6.31
CA VAL A 317 5.55 -16.22 -7.34
C VAL A 317 5.49 -14.81 -6.76
N SER A 318 4.75 -14.61 -5.68
CA SER A 318 4.68 -13.29 -5.02
C SER A 318 4.38 -13.38 -3.54
N LEU A 319 4.93 -12.41 -2.80
CA LEU A 319 4.56 -11.98 -1.47
C LEU A 319 4.16 -10.51 -1.54
N GLN A 320 2.95 -10.18 -1.11
CA GLN A 320 2.45 -8.80 -1.15
C GLN A 320 1.95 -8.39 0.23
N LEU A 321 2.55 -7.35 0.81
CA LEU A 321 2.13 -6.81 2.11
C LEU A 321 1.02 -5.76 1.93
N ILE A 322 -0.12 -5.95 2.59
CA ILE A 322 -1.33 -5.14 2.41
C ILE A 322 -1.85 -4.66 3.77
N ASP A 323 -2.23 -3.39 3.84
CA ASP A 323 -3.02 -2.83 4.95
C ASP A 323 -4.51 -3.12 4.72
N ALA A 324 -5.14 -3.86 5.65
CA ALA A 324 -6.56 -4.18 5.56
C ALA A 324 -7.47 -3.06 6.07
N VAL A 325 -6.92 -2.11 6.84
CA VAL A 325 -7.67 -1.06 7.53
C VAL A 325 -7.18 0.29 7.04
N VAL A 326 -7.33 0.53 5.74
CA VAL A 326 -7.10 1.87 5.20
C VAL A 326 -8.13 2.80 5.86
N PRO A 327 -7.73 3.78 6.70
CA PRO A 327 -8.69 4.69 7.30
C PRO A 327 -9.30 5.50 6.15
N GLU A 328 -10.60 5.33 5.88
CA GLU A 328 -11.28 6.14 4.87
C GLU A 328 -11.08 7.63 5.22
N PRO A 329 -10.37 8.43 4.41
CA PRO A 329 -10.06 9.81 4.78
C PRO A 329 -11.29 10.75 4.76
N GLY A 330 -12.50 10.27 4.49
CA GLY A 330 -13.64 11.11 4.11
C GLY A 330 -14.71 11.36 5.18
N SER A 331 -14.98 10.41 6.08
CA SER A 331 -16.25 10.42 6.82
C SER A 331 -16.19 11.24 8.12
N LEU A 332 -15.10 11.16 8.90
CA LEU A 332 -14.96 11.93 10.15
C LEU A 332 -14.78 13.45 9.92
N LEU A 333 -14.16 13.86 8.81
CA LEU A 333 -14.00 15.28 8.45
C LEU A 333 -15.32 15.92 8.00
N LEU A 334 -16.22 15.16 7.36
CA LEU A 334 -17.57 15.63 7.01
C LEU A 334 -18.45 15.79 8.25
N PHE A 335 -18.36 14.89 9.23
CA PHE A 335 -19.07 15.04 10.51
C PHE A 335 -18.51 16.17 11.38
N ALA A 336 -17.17 16.29 11.47
CA ALA A 336 -16.51 17.33 12.25
C ALA A 336 -16.74 18.74 11.66
N SER A 337 -16.72 18.88 10.33
CA SER A 337 -17.01 20.16 9.65
C SER A 337 -18.47 20.59 9.81
N SER A 338 -19.41 19.63 9.85
CA SER A 338 -20.82 19.87 10.11
C SER A 338 -21.08 20.39 11.54
N LEU A 339 -20.41 19.80 12.54
CA LEU A 339 -20.51 20.22 13.94
C LEU A 339 -19.83 21.57 14.22
N LEU A 340 -18.69 21.85 13.57
CA LEU A 340 -17.97 23.12 13.74
C LEU A 340 -18.70 24.30 13.08
N ALA A 341 -19.39 24.06 11.95
CA ALA A 341 -20.25 25.07 11.31
C ALA A 341 -21.41 25.51 12.23
N MET A 342 -21.98 24.58 13.01
CA MET A 342 -23.03 24.90 13.99
C MET A 342 -22.51 25.68 15.20
N VAL A 343 -21.29 25.40 15.67
CA VAL A 343 -20.68 26.10 16.83
C VAL A 343 -20.18 27.50 16.47
N LEU A 344 -19.65 27.70 15.26
CA LEU A 344 -19.11 29.01 14.81
C LEU A 344 -20.20 29.99 14.35
N LEU A 345 -21.42 29.52 14.05
CA LEU A 345 -22.59 30.38 13.84
C LEU A 345 -23.12 31.02 15.13
N GLN A 346 -22.69 30.56 16.32
CA GLN A 346 -23.29 31.00 17.59
C GLN A 346 -22.48 31.99 18.43
N ARG A 347 -21.18 32.26 18.20
CA ARG A 347 -20.45 33.20 19.06
C ARG A 347 -19.49 34.13 18.32
N ARG A 348 -20.02 35.30 17.94
CA ARG A 348 -19.22 36.51 17.67
C ARG A 348 -18.63 37.05 18.99
N ARG A 349 -17.30 37.03 19.15
CA ARG A 349 -16.48 38.15 19.70
C ARG A 349 -15.00 37.74 19.83
N ALA A 350 -14.17 38.51 19.13
CA ALA A 350 -12.75 38.84 19.26
C ALA A 350 -11.90 38.11 20.32
N VAL A 351 -10.66 37.75 19.99
CA VAL A 351 -9.42 38.56 20.10
C VAL A 351 -8.31 37.83 19.32
N GLY A 352 -7.49 38.59 18.60
CA GLY A 352 -6.40 38.07 17.78
C GLY A 352 -5.04 38.09 18.50
N THR A 353 -4.21 37.11 18.16
CA THR A 353 -2.75 37.14 18.31
C THR A 353 -2.15 36.40 17.12
N ALA A 354 -1.33 37.12 16.36
CA ALA A 354 -0.63 36.63 15.18
C ALA A 354 0.61 35.81 15.58
N GLY A 355 0.77 34.62 14.99
CA GLY A 355 1.98 33.79 15.07
C GLY A 355 2.56 33.57 13.67
N LEU A 356 3.85 33.87 13.51
CA LEU A 356 4.65 33.65 12.31
C LEU A 356 5.07 32.17 12.26
N ILE A 357 4.77 31.44 11.18
CA ILE A 357 5.28 30.07 10.95
C ILE A 357 6.13 30.07 9.68
N LEU A 358 7.40 29.71 9.85
CA LEU A 358 8.34 29.35 8.78
C LEU A 358 7.98 27.94 8.28
N LEU A 359 7.60 27.82 7.00
CA LEU A 359 7.42 26.53 6.33
C LEU A 359 8.78 26.02 5.83
N SER A 360 9.22 24.89 6.38
CA SER A 360 10.11 23.96 5.68
C SER A 360 9.24 22.81 5.17
N ALA A 361 8.87 22.84 3.89
CA ALA A 361 8.28 21.70 3.22
C ALA A 361 9.41 20.70 2.92
N SER A 362 9.57 19.71 3.79
CA SER A 362 10.37 18.53 3.50
C SER A 362 9.50 17.61 2.66
N SER A 363 9.77 17.51 1.36
CA SER A 363 9.16 16.49 0.51
C SER A 363 9.62 15.13 1.01
N ALA A 364 8.73 14.38 1.67
CA ALA A 364 8.95 12.96 1.87
C ALA A 364 8.79 12.29 0.50
N ALA A 365 9.91 11.97 -0.15
CA ALA A 365 9.89 11.10 -1.32
C ALA A 365 9.57 9.68 -0.83
N TRP A 366 8.40 9.16 -1.20
CA TRP A 366 8.08 7.75 -1.02
C TRP A 366 8.77 6.95 -2.14
N ALA A 367 9.18 5.72 -1.83
CA ALA A 367 9.66 4.79 -2.85
C ALA A 367 8.49 4.31 -3.71
N ASP A 368 8.73 4.08 -5.00
CA ASP A 368 7.71 3.55 -5.90
C ASP A 368 7.33 2.12 -5.52
N VAL A 369 6.02 1.85 -5.44
CA VAL A 369 5.46 0.51 -5.29
C VAL A 369 5.47 -0.17 -6.66
N ILE A 370 5.97 -1.40 -6.75
CA ILE A 370 6.07 -2.18 -7.99
C ILE A 370 5.08 -3.34 -7.96
N VAL A 371 4.31 -3.52 -9.02
CA VAL A 371 3.35 -4.63 -9.20
C VAL A 371 3.51 -5.30 -10.55
N ASP A 372 3.35 -6.62 -10.60
CA ASP A 372 3.30 -7.41 -11.84
C ASP A 372 1.83 -7.62 -12.25
N ILE A 373 1.50 -7.28 -13.49
CA ILE A 373 0.14 -7.29 -14.03
C ILE A 373 0.09 -8.24 -15.23
N PRO A 374 -0.60 -9.38 -15.12
CA PRO A 374 -0.74 -10.31 -16.24
C PRO A 374 -1.73 -9.80 -17.29
N ALA A 375 -1.51 -10.18 -18.55
CA ALA A 375 -2.44 -9.83 -19.63
C ALA A 375 -3.75 -10.64 -19.55
N PRO A 376 -4.93 -10.03 -19.36
CA PRO A 376 -6.22 -10.73 -19.47
C PRO A 376 -6.48 -11.30 -20.86
N GLN A 377 -6.02 -10.63 -21.92
CA GLN A 377 -6.23 -11.05 -23.32
C GLN A 377 -5.14 -10.52 -24.24
N ASP A 378 -4.90 -11.28 -25.31
CA ASP A 378 -4.00 -10.92 -26.43
C ASP A 378 -4.53 -11.47 -27.76
N ALA A 379 -4.05 -10.91 -28.88
CA ALA A 379 -4.44 -11.33 -30.23
C ALA A 379 -3.40 -10.98 -31.30
N THR A 380 -3.54 -11.59 -32.48
CA THR A 380 -2.82 -11.17 -33.69
C THR A 380 -3.80 -10.78 -34.79
N LEU A 381 -3.51 -9.67 -35.47
CA LEU A 381 -4.19 -9.21 -36.67
C LEU A 381 -3.40 -9.66 -37.91
N PHE A 382 -4.03 -10.39 -38.84
CA PHE A 382 -3.37 -10.94 -40.04
C PHE A 382 -3.77 -10.19 -41.32
N GLY A 383 -2.89 -9.38 -41.90
CA GLY A 383 -3.18 -8.61 -43.11
C GLY A 383 -3.37 -9.47 -44.36
N GLY A 384 -2.67 -10.60 -44.46
CA GLY A 384 -2.81 -11.53 -45.58
C GLY A 384 -4.06 -12.41 -45.52
N SER A 385 -4.67 -12.52 -44.33
CA SER A 385 -5.88 -13.29 -44.07
C SER A 385 -6.81 -12.47 -43.18
N ALA A 386 -7.48 -11.47 -43.78
CA ALA A 386 -8.11 -10.39 -43.03
C ALA A 386 -9.25 -10.80 -42.08
N VAL A 387 -9.74 -12.04 -42.19
CA VAL A 387 -10.78 -12.64 -41.33
C VAL A 387 -10.21 -13.60 -40.29
N ASN A 388 -8.88 -13.73 -40.20
CA ASN A 388 -8.21 -14.64 -39.27
C ASN A 388 -7.68 -13.91 -38.03
N ASN A 389 -7.54 -14.69 -36.95
CA ASN A 389 -6.93 -14.28 -35.67
C ASN A 389 -6.04 -15.39 -35.07
N SER A 390 -5.38 -15.12 -33.94
CA SER A 390 -4.61 -16.12 -33.16
C SER A 390 -4.64 -15.92 -31.64
N SER A 391 -5.68 -15.29 -31.11
CA SER A 391 -5.87 -15.01 -29.67
C SER A 391 -5.99 -16.24 -28.76
N SER A 392 -5.94 -17.47 -29.31
CA SER A 392 -5.78 -18.71 -28.53
C SER A 392 -4.76 -19.64 -29.20
N GLY A 393 -3.92 -19.11 -30.08
CA GLY A 393 -2.79 -19.84 -30.67
C GLY A 393 -1.52 -19.63 -29.86
N PRO A 394 -0.41 -20.30 -30.18
CA PRO A 394 0.83 -20.27 -29.40
C PRO A 394 1.54 -18.92 -29.43
N GLY A 395 1.19 -18.08 -30.41
CA GLY A 395 1.98 -16.92 -30.80
C GLY A 395 1.16 -15.68 -31.12
N MET A 396 1.62 -14.55 -30.59
CA MET A 396 1.29 -13.20 -31.01
C MET A 396 2.33 -12.74 -32.06
N PHE A 397 1.94 -12.61 -33.32
CA PHE A 397 2.87 -12.35 -34.44
C PHE A 397 2.94 -10.86 -34.80
N VAL A 398 4.17 -10.35 -34.95
CA VAL A 398 4.44 -8.93 -35.21
C VAL A 398 5.49 -8.75 -36.31
N GLY A 399 5.10 -8.24 -37.48
CA GLY A 399 5.95 -8.07 -38.68
C GLY A 399 5.31 -8.64 -39.93
N SER A 400 6.06 -9.32 -40.79
CA SER A 400 5.51 -9.87 -42.03
C SER A 400 5.93 -11.31 -42.29
N ASP A 401 5.15 -12.02 -43.10
CA ASP A 401 5.48 -13.38 -43.56
C ASP A 401 6.29 -13.38 -44.87
N GLY A 402 6.51 -14.58 -45.44
CA GLY A 402 7.25 -14.76 -46.68
C GLY A 402 6.60 -14.13 -47.92
N GLN A 403 5.34 -13.68 -47.83
CA GLN A 403 4.65 -12.98 -48.91
C GLN A 403 4.61 -11.46 -48.67
N GLY A 404 5.22 -10.98 -47.59
CA GLY A 404 5.20 -9.56 -47.21
C GLY A 404 3.86 -9.11 -46.63
N GLN A 405 3.04 -10.04 -46.12
CA GLN A 405 1.76 -9.71 -45.53
C GLN A 405 1.93 -9.34 -44.05
N PRO A 406 1.49 -8.14 -43.64
CA PRO A 406 1.73 -7.62 -42.30
C PRO A 406 0.92 -8.35 -41.22
N LYS A 407 1.45 -8.34 -40.00
CA LYS A 407 0.93 -8.94 -38.77
C LYS A 407 1.20 -8.00 -37.62
N ARG A 408 0.22 -7.80 -36.77
CA ARG A 408 0.32 -6.92 -35.59
C ARG A 408 -0.25 -7.63 -34.38
N GLY A 409 0.40 -7.41 -33.24
CA GLY A 409 -0.04 -7.96 -31.96
C GLY A 409 -0.95 -6.98 -31.24
N LEU A 410 -1.84 -7.49 -30.39
CA LEU A 410 -2.66 -6.74 -29.45
C LEU A 410 -2.48 -7.39 -28.08
N VAL A 411 -2.29 -6.58 -27.04
CA VAL A 411 -2.21 -7.05 -25.66
C VAL A 411 -2.85 -6.03 -24.74
N GLU A 412 -3.71 -6.48 -23.82
CA GLU A 412 -4.38 -5.63 -22.83
C GLU A 412 -3.93 -5.99 -21.42
N PHE A 413 -3.93 -5.00 -20.51
CA PHE A 413 -3.64 -5.14 -19.08
C PHE A 413 -4.68 -4.43 -18.24
N ASN A 414 -5.19 -5.07 -17.18
CA ASN A 414 -6.15 -4.43 -16.28
C ASN A 414 -5.45 -3.71 -15.12
N ILE A 415 -4.97 -2.49 -15.35
CA ILE A 415 -4.20 -1.73 -14.35
C ILE A 415 -5.00 -1.45 -13.07
N ALA A 416 -6.27 -1.05 -13.21
CA ALA A 416 -7.12 -0.69 -12.08
C ALA A 416 -7.43 -1.87 -11.12
N ALA A 417 -7.18 -3.11 -11.53
CA ALA A 417 -7.28 -4.27 -10.64
C ALA A 417 -6.10 -4.42 -9.67
N TYR A 418 -4.95 -3.78 -9.96
CA TYR A 418 -3.70 -3.94 -9.21
C TYR A 418 -3.15 -2.62 -8.65
N VAL A 419 -3.52 -1.49 -9.24
CA VAL A 419 -3.04 -0.16 -8.85
C VAL A 419 -4.20 0.68 -8.30
N PRO A 420 -4.08 1.29 -7.11
CA PRO A 420 -5.11 2.17 -6.55
C PRO A 420 -5.39 3.37 -7.46
N SER A 421 -6.66 3.79 -7.55
CA SER A 421 -7.09 4.87 -8.44
C SER A 421 -6.54 6.26 -8.07
N ASN A 422 -5.94 6.42 -6.90
CA ASN A 422 -5.28 7.66 -6.49
C ASN A 422 -3.77 7.65 -6.74
N ALA A 423 -3.21 6.56 -7.27
CA ALA A 423 -1.78 6.43 -7.52
C ALA A 423 -1.33 7.23 -8.76
N THR A 424 -0.10 7.72 -8.69
CA THR A 424 0.66 8.24 -9.83
C THR A 424 1.62 7.17 -10.32
N ILE A 425 1.40 6.64 -11.52
CA ILE A 425 2.31 5.72 -12.19
C ILE A 425 3.61 6.47 -12.50
N THR A 426 4.72 5.88 -12.08
CA THR A 426 6.08 6.41 -12.28
C THR A 426 6.86 5.59 -13.29
N GLY A 427 6.42 4.37 -13.58
CA GLY A 427 7.06 3.49 -14.55
C GLY A 427 6.17 2.36 -15.03
N ALA A 428 6.40 1.90 -16.25
CA ALA A 428 5.75 0.75 -16.85
C ALA A 428 6.77 -0.03 -17.69
N THR A 429 6.84 -1.35 -17.55
CA THR A 429 7.75 -2.21 -18.31
C THR A 429 7.01 -3.45 -18.78
N LEU A 430 6.81 -3.58 -20.09
CA LEU A 430 6.20 -4.77 -20.70
C LEU A 430 7.30 -5.79 -20.98
N THR A 431 7.05 -7.05 -20.62
CA THR A 431 7.94 -8.17 -20.90
C THR A 431 7.22 -9.23 -21.73
N LEU A 432 7.82 -9.63 -22.86
CA LEU A 432 7.34 -10.70 -23.72
C LEU A 432 8.45 -11.72 -24.01
N TYR A 433 8.08 -12.99 -24.14
CA TYR A 433 9.01 -14.06 -24.52
C TYR A 433 8.88 -14.39 -26.00
N LEU A 434 10.00 -14.42 -26.72
CA LEU A 434 10.03 -14.75 -28.15
C LEU A 434 9.92 -16.26 -28.33
N GLY A 435 8.89 -16.77 -29.02
CA GLY A 435 8.76 -18.19 -29.33
C GLY A 435 9.19 -18.57 -30.75
N GLN A 436 9.11 -17.64 -31.71
CA GLN A 436 9.51 -17.91 -33.10
C GLN A 436 9.99 -16.65 -33.84
N VAL A 437 10.98 -16.83 -34.73
CA VAL A 437 11.32 -15.87 -35.78
C VAL A 437 10.84 -16.33 -37.16
N ALA A 438 10.53 -15.38 -38.05
CA ALA A 438 10.14 -15.65 -39.42
C ALA A 438 11.14 -16.54 -40.17
N GLY A 439 10.66 -17.43 -41.04
CA GLY A 439 11.51 -18.33 -41.84
C GLY A 439 12.06 -19.56 -41.10
N SER A 440 11.88 -19.68 -39.78
CA SER A 440 12.38 -20.82 -38.98
C SER A 440 11.56 -22.12 -39.11
N GLY A 441 10.47 -22.13 -39.88
CA GLY A 441 9.59 -23.31 -40.03
C GLY A 441 8.96 -23.82 -38.72
N GLY A 442 8.90 -23.00 -37.66
CA GLY A 442 8.42 -23.39 -36.33
C GLY A 442 9.46 -24.08 -35.44
N SER A 443 10.66 -24.35 -35.97
CA SER A 443 11.76 -24.98 -35.23
C SER A 443 12.57 -24.03 -34.33
N GLY A 444 12.30 -22.72 -34.41
CA GLY A 444 13.05 -21.69 -33.69
C GLY A 444 14.46 -21.40 -34.21
N SER A 445 15.04 -22.25 -35.07
CA SER A 445 16.39 -22.08 -35.64
C SER A 445 16.35 -21.79 -37.15
N GLY A 446 17.36 -21.09 -37.68
CA GLY A 446 17.52 -20.86 -39.13
C GLY A 446 16.62 -19.81 -39.78
N GLY A 447 15.84 -19.04 -39.00
CA GLY A 447 15.00 -17.95 -39.49
C GLY A 447 15.72 -16.59 -39.57
N ASP A 448 14.95 -15.51 -39.76
CA ASP A 448 15.44 -14.12 -39.85
C ASP A 448 16.37 -13.75 -38.69
N GLN A 449 17.64 -13.56 -39.02
CA GLN A 449 18.69 -13.24 -38.06
C GLN A 449 18.81 -11.73 -37.78
N THR A 450 18.12 -10.89 -38.56
CA THR A 450 18.23 -9.43 -38.44
C THR A 450 17.37 -8.96 -37.28
N PRO A 451 17.93 -8.34 -36.22
CA PRO A 451 17.11 -7.78 -35.15
C PRO A 451 16.07 -6.80 -35.68
N ARG A 452 14.86 -6.84 -35.12
CA ARG A 452 13.72 -6.01 -35.56
C ARG A 452 13.27 -5.11 -34.43
N THR A 453 13.09 -3.83 -34.73
CA THR A 453 12.46 -2.90 -33.80
C THR A 453 10.96 -3.14 -33.77
N ILE A 454 10.46 -3.46 -32.58
CA ILE A 454 9.03 -3.65 -32.33
C ILE A 454 8.57 -2.51 -31.43
N ARG A 455 7.55 -1.77 -31.88
CA ARG A 455 7.00 -0.57 -31.23
C ARG A 455 5.62 -0.85 -30.63
N LEU A 456 5.29 -0.13 -29.58
CA LEU A 456 4.00 -0.12 -28.89
C LEU A 456 3.22 1.15 -29.22
N PHE A 457 1.90 1.01 -29.40
CA PHE A 457 0.99 2.12 -29.63
C PHE A 457 -0.32 1.90 -28.88
N ASP A 458 -0.82 2.93 -28.19
CA ASP A 458 -2.10 2.89 -27.45
C ASP A 458 -3.28 2.63 -28.40
N VAL A 459 -4.11 1.64 -28.08
CA VAL A 459 -5.25 1.21 -28.91
C VAL A 459 -6.49 2.02 -28.55
N THR A 460 -7.16 2.57 -29.56
CA THR A 460 -8.25 3.54 -29.35
C THR A 460 -9.65 2.97 -29.55
N THR A 461 -9.74 1.73 -30.05
CA THR A 461 -11.02 1.07 -30.34
C THR A 461 -11.08 -0.28 -29.65
N ALA A 462 -12.23 -0.58 -29.05
CA ALA A 462 -12.45 -1.83 -28.34
C ALA A 462 -12.24 -3.05 -29.25
N TRP A 463 -11.51 -4.03 -28.74
CA TRP A 463 -11.33 -5.32 -29.37
C TRP A 463 -11.56 -6.45 -28.38
N ALA A 464 -11.54 -7.69 -28.86
CA ALA A 464 -11.55 -8.85 -28.00
C ALA A 464 -10.72 -9.99 -28.58
N GLY A 465 -10.01 -10.70 -27.72
CA GLY A 465 -9.51 -12.03 -28.04
C GLY A 465 -10.65 -13.05 -28.15
N SER A 466 -10.35 -14.22 -28.68
CA SER A 466 -11.30 -15.33 -28.78
C SER A 466 -11.69 -15.83 -27.39
N THR A 467 -12.99 -15.83 -27.13
CA THR A 467 -13.59 -16.41 -25.91
C THR A 467 -13.97 -17.89 -26.08
N ASN A 468 -13.89 -18.43 -27.30
CA ASN A 468 -14.35 -19.79 -27.64
C ASN A 468 -13.22 -20.70 -28.17
N GLY A 469 -11.96 -20.29 -28.00
CA GLY A 469 -10.81 -20.94 -28.65
C GLY A 469 -10.76 -20.66 -30.15
N THR A 470 -9.64 -20.95 -30.80
CA THR A 470 -9.51 -20.76 -32.25
C THR A 470 -9.94 -22.02 -33.01
N THR A 471 -10.91 -21.91 -33.92
CA THR A 471 -11.34 -23.05 -34.73
C THR A 471 -10.21 -23.53 -35.64
N GLY A 472 -9.92 -24.83 -35.67
CA GLY A 472 -8.86 -25.38 -36.54
C GLY A 472 -7.43 -25.26 -36.00
N PHE A 473 -7.26 -25.01 -34.71
CA PHE A 473 -5.95 -24.98 -34.05
C PHE A 473 -5.24 -26.36 -34.10
N PRO A 474 -4.02 -26.47 -34.69
CA PRO A 474 -3.35 -27.75 -34.95
C PRO A 474 -2.53 -28.28 -33.77
N GLY A 475 -2.52 -27.59 -32.63
CA GLY A 475 -1.78 -27.95 -31.41
C GLY A 475 -0.78 -26.89 -30.97
N PRO A 476 -0.12 -27.08 -29.82
CA PRO A 476 0.49 -26.01 -29.03
C PRO A 476 1.75 -25.39 -29.65
N GLY A 477 2.28 -25.91 -30.77
CA GLY A 477 3.53 -25.44 -31.37
C GLY A 477 3.33 -24.30 -32.38
N PHE A 478 4.33 -23.43 -32.51
CA PHE A 478 4.32 -22.31 -33.46
C PHE A 478 4.24 -22.73 -34.94
N GLY A 479 4.74 -23.92 -35.29
CA GLY A 479 4.78 -24.43 -36.66
C GLY A 479 3.41 -24.46 -37.33
N GLY A 480 3.29 -23.84 -38.51
CA GLY A 480 2.04 -23.82 -39.29
C GLY A 480 0.98 -22.81 -38.82
N THR A 481 1.24 -22.03 -37.77
CA THR A 481 0.25 -21.11 -37.18
C THR A 481 0.37 -19.66 -37.70
N GLY A 482 1.41 -19.36 -38.49
CA GLY A 482 1.74 -18.00 -38.93
C GLY A 482 0.76 -17.32 -39.89
N GLN A 483 -0.40 -17.92 -40.18
CA GLN A 483 -1.50 -17.30 -40.94
C GLN A 483 -2.77 -17.09 -40.11
N GLY A 484 -2.71 -17.44 -38.82
CA GLY A 484 -3.88 -17.46 -37.96
C GLY A 484 -4.91 -18.49 -38.41
N PHE A 485 -6.08 -18.41 -37.78
CA PHE A 485 -7.20 -19.30 -38.03
C PHE A 485 -8.48 -18.48 -38.21
N PRO A 486 -9.55 -19.05 -38.79
CA PRO A 486 -10.82 -18.34 -38.95
C PRO A 486 -11.33 -17.81 -37.61
N ALA A 487 -11.58 -16.49 -37.57
CA ALA A 487 -12.06 -15.80 -36.38
C ALA A 487 -13.52 -16.14 -36.06
N ASN A 488 -13.86 -16.23 -34.77
CA ASN A 488 -15.24 -16.28 -34.34
C ASN A 488 -15.86 -14.88 -34.36
N ILE A 489 -17.19 -14.80 -34.38
CA ILE A 489 -17.90 -13.53 -34.20
C ILE A 489 -17.47 -12.92 -32.86
N GLY A 490 -17.01 -11.67 -32.89
CA GLY A 490 -16.52 -10.95 -31.71
C GLY A 490 -15.01 -10.85 -31.60
N ASP A 491 -14.24 -11.68 -32.31
CA ASP A 491 -12.78 -11.72 -32.22
C ASP A 491 -12.11 -10.58 -33.00
N ALA A 492 -10.93 -10.12 -32.59
CA ALA A 492 -10.16 -9.13 -33.33
C ALA A 492 -9.59 -9.69 -34.64
N THR A 493 -9.74 -8.94 -35.73
CA THR A 493 -9.23 -9.27 -37.07
C THR A 493 -8.62 -8.05 -37.75
N TRP A 494 -8.05 -8.21 -38.94
CA TRP A 494 -7.40 -7.10 -39.65
C TRP A 494 -8.34 -5.92 -39.95
N ASN A 495 -9.62 -6.20 -40.22
CA ASN A 495 -10.63 -5.20 -40.58
C ASN A 495 -11.57 -4.81 -39.43
N ASP A 496 -11.70 -5.68 -38.42
CA ASP A 496 -12.65 -5.48 -37.32
C ASP A 496 -11.97 -5.56 -35.95
N GLY A 497 -12.28 -4.63 -35.05
CA GLY A 497 -11.94 -4.77 -33.63
C GLY A 497 -12.67 -5.93 -32.98
N LYS A 498 -13.91 -6.16 -33.41
CA LYS A 498 -14.70 -7.36 -33.08
C LYS A 498 -15.39 -7.87 -34.34
N PHE A 499 -14.93 -9.01 -34.86
CA PHE A 499 -15.34 -9.58 -36.15
C PHE A 499 -16.86 -9.64 -36.30
N ASN A 500 -17.37 -9.17 -37.44
CA ASN A 500 -18.80 -9.06 -37.76
C ASN A 500 -19.66 -8.26 -36.76
N THR A 501 -19.06 -7.45 -35.88
CA THR A 501 -19.80 -6.65 -34.89
C THR A 501 -19.32 -5.21 -34.81
N ILE A 502 -18.02 -4.97 -34.65
CA ILE A 502 -17.42 -3.65 -34.51
C ILE A 502 -16.23 -3.55 -35.48
N PRO A 503 -16.36 -2.81 -36.60
CA PRO A 503 -15.23 -2.55 -37.49
C PRO A 503 -14.22 -1.62 -36.82
N TRP A 504 -12.97 -1.66 -37.26
CA TRP A 504 -12.05 -0.55 -36.99
C TRP A 504 -12.59 0.72 -37.68
N ASN A 505 -12.29 1.89 -37.14
CA ASN A 505 -12.57 3.17 -37.79
C ASN A 505 -11.81 3.30 -39.11
N THR A 506 -10.63 2.67 -39.20
CA THR A 506 -9.88 2.54 -40.45
C THR A 506 -9.79 1.06 -40.87
N PRO A 507 -10.84 0.50 -41.51
CA PRO A 507 -10.80 -0.88 -42.02
C PRO A 507 -9.62 -1.08 -42.98
N GLY A 508 -8.95 -2.23 -42.88
CA GLY A 508 -7.74 -2.53 -43.65
C GLY A 508 -6.47 -1.90 -43.09
N GLY A 509 -6.58 -1.07 -42.05
CA GLY A 509 -5.45 -0.43 -41.38
C GLY A 509 -4.70 -1.33 -40.40
N GLY A 510 -5.29 -2.47 -39.99
CA GLY A 510 -4.71 -3.39 -39.02
C GLY A 510 -4.71 -2.84 -37.59
N GLY A 511 -5.88 -2.39 -37.13
CA GLY A 511 -6.09 -1.78 -35.80
C GLY A 511 -6.17 -0.25 -35.82
N ASP A 512 -6.89 0.32 -34.85
CA ASP A 512 -6.90 1.77 -34.58
C ASP A 512 -6.05 2.09 -33.35
N PHE A 513 -5.01 2.90 -33.53
CA PHE A 513 -4.06 3.22 -32.47
C PHE A 513 -3.57 4.67 -32.60
N VAL A 514 -3.08 5.24 -31.49
CA VAL A 514 -2.46 6.56 -31.47
C VAL A 514 -1.14 6.51 -32.24
N THR A 515 -0.87 7.49 -33.10
CA THR A 515 0.36 7.49 -33.92
C THR A 515 1.63 7.82 -33.12
N THR A 516 1.46 8.40 -31.93
CA THR A 516 2.54 8.60 -30.96
C THR A 516 2.90 7.25 -30.35
N GLU A 517 4.17 6.91 -30.44
CA GLU A 517 4.71 5.67 -29.89
C GLU A 517 4.80 5.70 -28.38
N SER A 518 4.39 4.59 -27.75
CA SER A 518 4.52 4.37 -26.32
C SER A 518 5.93 3.93 -25.97
N ALA A 519 6.48 2.89 -26.62
CA ALA A 519 7.85 2.42 -26.40
C ALA A 519 8.32 1.53 -27.54
N ASP A 520 9.63 1.31 -27.67
CA ASP A 520 10.20 0.29 -28.55
C ASP A 520 11.18 -0.64 -27.86
N THR A 521 11.44 -1.78 -28.49
CA THR A 521 12.56 -2.65 -28.15
C THR A 521 13.13 -3.32 -29.39
N LEU A 522 14.43 -3.62 -29.35
CA LEU A 522 15.13 -4.32 -30.42
C LEU A 522 15.09 -5.83 -30.17
N VAL A 523 14.29 -6.54 -30.96
CA VAL A 523 14.05 -7.98 -30.79
C VAL A 523 14.96 -8.79 -31.70
N GLY A 524 15.85 -9.55 -31.07
CA GLY A 524 16.80 -10.44 -31.74
C GLY A 524 16.14 -11.72 -32.27
N GLN A 525 16.88 -12.82 -32.21
CA GLN A 525 16.49 -14.12 -32.75
C GLN A 525 16.42 -15.24 -31.71
N ASN A 526 16.77 -14.94 -30.46
CA ASN A 526 16.90 -15.94 -29.42
C ASN A 526 15.50 -16.31 -28.93
N VAL A 527 15.01 -17.46 -29.36
CA VAL A 527 13.73 -18.00 -28.89
C VAL A 527 13.83 -18.42 -27.42
N ASN A 528 12.68 -18.50 -26.76
CA ASN A 528 12.52 -18.72 -25.32
C ASN A 528 13.32 -17.73 -24.45
N SER A 529 13.60 -16.56 -25.00
CA SER A 529 14.28 -15.46 -24.31
C SER A 529 13.33 -14.29 -24.13
N THR A 530 13.54 -13.56 -23.05
CA THR A 530 12.77 -12.36 -22.71
C THR A 530 13.22 -11.15 -23.52
N TYR A 531 12.27 -10.30 -23.86
CA TYR A 531 12.47 -8.97 -24.42
C TYR A 531 11.55 -7.99 -23.68
N SER A 532 12.11 -6.85 -23.29
CA SER A 532 11.38 -5.85 -22.49
C SER A 532 11.30 -4.51 -23.21
N TRP A 533 10.14 -3.90 -23.16
CA TRP A 533 9.91 -2.50 -23.51
C TRP A 533 10.07 -1.71 -22.23
N GLY A 534 11.15 -0.94 -22.16
CA GLY A 534 11.47 -0.15 -20.98
C GLY A 534 10.52 1.03 -20.80
N SER A 535 10.43 1.51 -19.57
CA SER A 535 9.58 2.65 -19.22
C SER A 535 9.95 3.91 -19.98
N THR A 536 8.94 4.54 -20.57
CA THR A 536 9.01 5.85 -21.22
C THR A 536 7.91 6.75 -20.67
N ASP A 537 8.03 8.06 -20.86
CA ASP A 537 7.00 9.02 -20.46
C ASP A 537 5.65 8.73 -21.14
N GLN A 538 5.66 8.29 -22.41
CA GLN A 538 4.42 7.98 -23.13
C GLN A 538 3.78 6.69 -22.60
N MET A 539 4.56 5.64 -22.35
CA MET A 539 4.04 4.38 -21.80
C MET A 539 3.45 4.58 -20.39
N VAL A 540 4.09 5.42 -19.56
CA VAL A 540 3.56 5.86 -18.27
C VAL A 540 2.28 6.70 -18.46
N SER A 541 2.26 7.60 -19.44
CA SER A 541 1.07 8.42 -19.73
C SER A 541 -0.12 7.58 -20.20
N ASP A 542 0.09 6.56 -21.02
CA ASP A 542 -0.97 5.64 -21.46
C ASP A 542 -1.54 4.89 -20.25
N ALA A 543 -0.65 4.29 -19.44
CA ALA A 543 -1.02 3.54 -18.25
C ALA A 543 -1.76 4.41 -17.20
N GLN A 544 -1.27 5.64 -16.96
CA GLN A 544 -1.94 6.59 -16.07
C GLN A 544 -3.30 6.99 -16.62
N GLY A 545 -3.38 7.23 -17.95
CA GLY A 545 -4.63 7.59 -18.61
C GLY A 545 -5.69 6.50 -18.49
N TRP A 546 -5.28 5.24 -18.60
CA TRP A 546 -6.14 4.07 -18.37
C TRP A 546 -6.59 3.94 -16.91
N LEU A 547 -5.68 4.17 -15.95
CA LEU A 547 -6.00 4.13 -14.51
C LEU A 547 -7.00 5.22 -14.11
N ASP A 548 -6.79 6.44 -14.61
CA ASP A 548 -7.63 7.61 -14.31
C ASP A 548 -8.96 7.60 -15.09
N GLY A 549 -9.10 6.69 -16.07
CA GLY A 549 -10.24 6.63 -16.98
C GLY A 549 -10.31 7.81 -17.95
N THR A 550 -9.20 8.53 -18.16
CA THR A 550 -9.10 9.62 -19.14
C THR A 550 -8.85 9.11 -20.56
N LEU A 551 -8.27 7.91 -20.67
CA LEU A 551 -8.14 7.13 -21.90
C LEU A 551 -8.93 5.82 -21.74
N PRO A 552 -9.61 5.35 -22.80
CA PRO A 552 -10.17 4.01 -22.78
C PRO A 552 -9.03 2.97 -22.74
N ASN A 553 -9.11 2.00 -21.84
CA ASN A 553 -8.11 0.93 -21.77
C ASN A 553 -8.46 -0.19 -22.75
N TYR A 554 -7.78 -0.21 -23.89
CA TYR A 554 -7.78 -1.34 -24.83
C TYR A 554 -6.37 -1.89 -25.05
N GLY A 555 -5.43 -1.55 -24.18
CA GLY A 555 -4.06 -2.02 -24.25
C GLY A 555 -3.22 -1.44 -25.40
N TRP A 556 -2.13 -2.14 -25.72
CA TRP A 556 -1.18 -1.72 -26.75
C TRP A 556 -1.24 -2.62 -28.00
N LEU A 557 -1.03 -1.99 -29.15
CA LEU A 557 -0.73 -2.64 -30.40
C LEU A 557 0.78 -2.74 -30.59
N LEU A 558 1.24 -3.94 -30.96
CA LEU A 558 2.62 -4.20 -31.33
C LEU A 558 2.79 -4.11 -32.84
N LYS A 559 3.77 -3.34 -33.29
CA LYS A 559 4.07 -3.13 -34.70
C LYS A 559 5.57 -3.24 -34.98
N ASN A 560 5.91 -3.90 -36.08
CA ASN A 560 7.29 -4.02 -36.55
C ASN A 560 7.59 -2.94 -37.58
N ASP A 561 8.71 -2.23 -37.44
CA ASP A 561 9.13 -1.22 -38.43
C ASP A 561 9.35 -1.82 -39.83
N SER A 562 9.67 -3.12 -39.89
CA SER A 562 9.92 -3.87 -41.12
C SER A 562 8.67 -4.63 -41.63
N GLU A 563 7.45 -4.23 -41.29
CA GLU A 563 6.22 -4.92 -41.73
C GLU A 563 5.97 -4.87 -43.26
N ALA A 564 6.66 -3.97 -43.98
CA ALA A 564 6.63 -3.91 -45.45
C ALA A 564 7.65 -4.85 -46.15
N GLY A 565 8.63 -5.39 -45.40
CA GLY A 565 9.58 -6.38 -45.91
C GLY A 565 8.96 -7.77 -46.01
N GLN A 566 9.71 -8.76 -46.49
CA GLN A 566 9.32 -10.17 -46.37
C GLN A 566 10.05 -10.82 -45.18
N THR A 567 9.41 -11.82 -44.56
CA THR A 567 9.99 -12.65 -43.50
C THR A 567 10.56 -11.86 -42.33
N THR A 568 9.79 -10.93 -41.77
CA THR A 568 10.28 -10.05 -40.68
C THR A 568 9.63 -10.32 -39.33
N PHE A 569 8.61 -11.19 -39.26
CA PHE A 569 7.86 -11.37 -38.03
C PHE A 569 8.70 -11.87 -36.84
N ARG A 570 8.28 -11.42 -35.66
CA ARG A 570 8.58 -12.00 -34.35
C ARG A 570 7.29 -12.51 -33.76
N ALA A 571 7.29 -13.75 -33.29
CA ALA A 571 6.14 -14.36 -32.64
C ALA A 571 6.44 -14.51 -31.15
N PHE A 572 5.72 -13.77 -30.32
CA PHE A 572 5.81 -13.85 -28.87
C PHE A 572 4.81 -14.86 -28.33
N TYR A 573 5.07 -15.48 -27.19
CA TYR A 573 4.06 -16.31 -26.54
C TYR A 573 2.82 -15.47 -26.19
N THR A 574 1.65 -16.00 -26.52
CA THR A 574 0.36 -15.56 -25.98
C THR A 574 0.20 -16.12 -24.57
N ARG A 575 -0.76 -15.60 -23.79
CA ARG A 575 -1.11 -16.18 -22.49
C ARG A 575 -1.54 -17.63 -22.64
N GLU A 576 -2.49 -17.93 -23.53
CA GLU A 576 -3.04 -19.26 -23.74
C GLU A 576 -1.96 -20.22 -24.26
N GLY A 577 -1.14 -19.76 -25.19
CA GLY A 577 -0.05 -20.52 -25.79
C GLY A 577 1.04 -20.89 -24.79
N ALA A 578 1.41 -19.96 -23.90
CA ALA A 578 2.35 -20.21 -22.82
C ALA A 578 1.82 -21.28 -21.87
N ILE A 579 0.54 -21.19 -21.47
CA ILE A 579 -0.11 -22.16 -20.58
C ILE A 579 -0.19 -23.54 -21.25
N GLU A 580 -0.61 -23.62 -22.51
CA GLU A 580 -0.79 -24.89 -23.22
C GLU A 580 0.54 -25.63 -23.49
N GLN A 581 1.64 -24.88 -23.62
CA GLN A 581 2.99 -25.45 -23.69
C GLN A 581 3.60 -25.80 -22.32
N GLY A 582 2.89 -25.56 -21.21
CA GLY A 582 3.42 -25.79 -19.86
C GLY A 582 4.54 -24.83 -19.47
N LEU A 583 4.58 -23.65 -20.09
CA LEU A 583 5.56 -22.58 -19.87
C LEU A 583 4.85 -21.26 -19.53
N PRO A 584 3.95 -21.23 -18.54
CA PRO A 584 3.11 -20.06 -18.29
C PRO A 584 3.88 -18.82 -17.82
N GLN A 585 5.12 -18.97 -17.35
CA GLN A 585 6.05 -17.86 -17.11
C GLN A 585 6.43 -17.10 -18.39
N PHE A 586 6.09 -17.61 -19.57
CA PHE A 586 6.31 -16.94 -20.86
C PHE A 586 5.12 -16.08 -21.31
N ALA A 587 4.01 -16.09 -20.57
CA ALA A 587 2.86 -15.25 -20.86
C ALA A 587 3.22 -13.75 -20.78
N PRO A 588 2.52 -12.87 -21.53
CA PRO A 588 2.73 -11.43 -21.45
C PRO A 588 2.52 -10.88 -20.03
N ASP A 589 3.49 -10.08 -19.58
CA ASP A 589 3.52 -9.52 -18.22
C ASP A 589 3.90 -8.03 -18.24
N LEU A 590 3.19 -7.22 -17.48
CA LEU A 590 3.43 -5.79 -17.35
C LEU A 590 3.82 -5.45 -15.91
N VAL A 591 5.02 -4.94 -15.72
CA VAL A 591 5.47 -4.42 -14.43
C VAL A 591 5.15 -2.93 -14.37
N VAL A 592 4.39 -2.50 -13.36
CA VAL A 592 4.05 -1.09 -13.13
C VAL A 592 4.66 -0.62 -11.81
N SER A 593 5.37 0.50 -11.85
CA SER A 593 5.80 1.22 -10.65
C SER A 593 4.94 2.46 -10.44
N PHE A 594 4.52 2.74 -9.21
CA PHE A 594 3.67 3.87 -8.89
C PHE A 594 3.91 4.42 -7.49
N ALA A 595 3.60 5.70 -7.30
CA ALA A 595 3.60 6.39 -6.02
C ALA A 595 2.17 6.77 -5.64
N VAL A 596 1.76 6.49 -4.40
CA VAL A 596 0.48 6.98 -3.89
C VAL A 596 0.72 8.35 -3.24
N PRO A 597 0.03 9.43 -3.66
CA PRO A 597 0.18 10.72 -3.03
C PRO A 597 -0.16 10.61 -1.55
N ALA A 598 0.78 11.03 -0.70
CA ALA A 598 0.52 11.18 0.72
C ALA A 598 -0.71 12.09 0.91
N PRO A 599 -1.54 11.87 1.94
CA PRO A 599 -2.63 12.80 2.23
C PRO A 599 -2.05 14.19 2.46
N GLU A 600 -2.14 15.05 1.42
CA GLU A 600 -1.71 16.43 1.53
C GLU A 600 -2.59 17.09 2.61
N PRO A 601 -2.01 17.85 3.55
CA PRO A 601 -2.84 18.71 4.38
C PRO A 601 -3.63 19.62 3.43
N PRO A 602 -4.97 19.63 3.52
CA PRO A 602 -5.83 20.09 2.43
C PRO A 602 -5.43 21.49 1.97
N ALA A 603 -5.15 21.64 0.67
CA ALA A 603 -4.81 22.91 0.02
C ALA A 603 -5.87 24.01 0.26
N TRP A 604 -7.09 23.64 0.66
CA TRP A 604 -8.13 24.55 1.16
C TRP A 604 -7.69 25.32 2.41
N GLY A 605 -6.86 24.74 3.26
CA GLY A 605 -6.19 25.43 4.36
C GLY A 605 -5.29 26.55 3.84
N ILE A 606 -4.50 26.29 2.80
CA ILE A 606 -3.59 27.27 2.19
C ILE A 606 -4.38 28.37 1.45
N ALA A 607 -5.44 28.01 0.72
CA ALA A 607 -6.30 28.97 0.02
C ALA A 607 -7.14 29.83 0.98
N ALA A 608 -7.64 29.24 2.09
CA ALA A 608 -8.34 29.97 3.14
C ALA A 608 -7.39 30.93 3.88
N ILE A 609 -6.13 30.53 4.10
CA ILE A 609 -5.07 31.37 4.69
C ILE A 609 -4.67 32.50 3.73
N ALA A 610 -4.54 32.24 2.42
CA ALA A 610 -4.23 33.25 1.41
C ALA A 610 -5.39 34.26 1.26
N ALA A 611 -6.64 33.79 1.27
CA ALA A 611 -7.82 34.65 1.30
C ALA A 611 -7.89 35.49 2.59
N PHE A 612 -7.51 34.90 3.74
CA PHE A 612 -7.39 35.64 5.01
C PHE A 612 -6.28 36.71 4.96
N ALA A 613 -5.14 36.42 4.33
CA ALA A 613 -4.04 37.35 4.15
C ALA A 613 -4.43 38.54 3.25
N VAL A 614 -5.17 38.30 2.17
CA VAL A 614 -5.68 39.37 1.29
C VAL A 614 -6.73 40.24 2.00
N VAL A 615 -7.58 39.65 2.84
CA VAL A 615 -8.57 40.41 3.64
C VAL A 615 -7.93 41.21 4.78
N LEU A 616 -6.86 40.69 5.40
CA LEU A 616 -6.08 41.40 6.41
C LEU A 616 -5.25 42.54 5.80
N LEU A 617 -4.66 42.34 4.61
CA LEU A 617 -3.91 43.36 3.88
C LEU A 617 -4.81 44.48 3.32
N ARG A 618 -6.06 44.17 2.90
CA ARG A 618 -7.04 45.19 2.49
C ARG A 618 -7.53 46.09 3.65
N ARG A 619 -7.38 45.65 4.90
CA ARG A 619 -7.75 46.47 6.09
C ARG A 619 -6.62 47.36 6.61
N CYS A 620 -5.42 47.26 6.02
CA CYS A 620 -4.27 48.13 6.32
C CYS A 620 -4.02 49.19 5.23
N GLN A 621 -5.07 49.77 4.64
CA GLN A 621 -4.90 51.05 3.95
C GLN A 621 -4.87 52.18 4.98
N PRO A 622 -3.82 53.02 5.02
CA PRO A 622 -3.85 54.23 5.83
C PRO A 622 -4.95 55.15 5.30
N ARG A 623 -5.93 55.48 6.16
CA ARG A 623 -6.85 56.59 5.89
C ARG A 623 -6.03 57.88 5.77
N THR A 624 -5.77 58.32 4.54
CA THR A 624 -5.36 59.69 4.27
C THR A 624 -6.61 60.56 4.40
N HIS A 625 -6.67 61.35 5.48
CA HIS A 625 -7.66 62.42 5.58
C HIS A 625 -7.22 63.57 4.65
N PRO A 626 -8.04 64.01 3.69
CA PRO A 626 -7.77 65.24 2.96
C PRO A 626 -8.06 66.42 3.89
N VAL A 627 -7.03 67.20 4.23
CA VAL A 627 -7.20 68.53 4.81
C VAL A 627 -7.66 69.45 3.67
N SER A 628 -8.98 69.57 3.49
CA SER A 628 -9.55 70.64 2.68
C SER A 628 -9.60 71.91 3.54
N GLY A 629 -8.73 72.87 3.24
CA GLY A 629 -8.84 74.21 3.78
C GLY A 629 -10.16 74.84 3.35
N ARG A 630 -10.95 75.29 4.31
CA ARG A 630 -11.98 76.30 4.08
C ARG A 630 -11.99 77.25 5.26
N LEU A 631 -11.69 78.50 4.96
CA LEU A 631 -11.75 79.65 5.86
C LEU A 631 -13.11 79.72 6.56
N GLY A 632 -13.07 79.79 7.89
CA GLY A 632 -14.20 80.05 8.76
C GLY A 632 -13.71 80.91 9.93
N THR A 633 -14.35 82.04 10.11
CA THR A 633 -13.91 83.25 10.83
C THR A 633 -13.84 83.13 12.36
N ILE A 634 -13.04 84.05 12.92
CA ILE A 634 -12.91 84.44 14.33
C ILE A 634 -14.28 84.69 15.00
N ARG A 635 -14.60 83.89 16.03
CA ARG A 635 -15.60 83.99 17.12
C ARG A 635 -15.88 82.54 17.54
N ASP A 636 -15.60 82.03 18.73
CA ASP A 636 -15.86 82.59 20.05
C ASP A 636 -15.00 81.94 21.14
N TRP A 637 -14.74 82.76 22.14
CA TRP A 637 -14.04 82.50 23.39
C TRP A 637 -14.98 81.84 24.43
N LEU A 638 -14.37 81.09 25.37
CA LEU A 638 -14.85 80.77 26.74
C LEU A 638 -15.91 79.66 26.94
N ARG A 639 -15.46 78.49 27.43
CA ARG A 639 -15.63 78.06 28.85
C ARG A 639 -15.16 76.61 29.06
N ALA A 640 -14.18 76.44 29.95
CA ALA A 640 -13.96 75.19 30.70
C ALA A 640 -14.76 75.25 32.02
N PRO A 641 -15.08 74.10 32.65
CA PRO A 641 -14.31 73.73 33.84
C PRO A 641 -13.95 72.24 33.98
N ALA A 642 -13.00 71.99 34.89
CA ALA A 642 -12.21 70.80 35.15
C ALA A 642 -12.94 69.61 35.83
N PRO A 643 -12.35 68.38 35.79
CA PRO A 643 -12.89 67.20 36.48
C PRO A 643 -12.34 67.02 37.90
N SER A 644 -13.20 66.57 38.80
CA SER A 644 -12.90 66.18 40.19
C SER A 644 -12.38 64.72 40.28
N ALA A 645 -11.20 64.55 40.86
CA ALA A 645 -10.59 63.26 41.18
C ALA A 645 -11.11 62.68 42.51
N LYS A 646 -11.40 61.38 42.53
CA LYS A 646 -11.60 60.59 43.76
C LYS A 646 -10.46 59.58 43.93
N MET A 647 -9.78 59.70 45.07
CA MET A 647 -8.81 58.74 45.63
C MET A 647 -9.48 57.41 45.98
N LEU A 648 -8.75 56.30 45.82
CA LEU A 648 -8.93 55.12 46.66
C LEU A 648 -7.58 54.63 47.20
N ARG A 649 -7.53 54.54 48.53
CA ARG A 649 -6.41 54.03 49.35
C ARG A 649 -6.31 52.51 49.26
N TRP A 650 -5.09 51.98 49.33
CA TRP A 650 -4.79 50.59 49.66
C TRP A 650 -4.19 50.50 51.07
N ARG A 651 -4.80 49.70 51.96
CA ARG A 651 -4.17 49.06 53.13
C ARG A 651 -3.47 47.79 52.58
N GLY A 652 -2.26 47.39 52.91
CA GLY A 652 -1.56 47.38 54.18
C GLY A 652 -1.41 45.91 54.61
N SER A 653 -0.20 45.33 54.54
CA SER A 653 0.23 44.31 55.50
C SER A 653 1.76 44.16 55.51
N LEU A 654 2.28 44.09 56.74
CA LEU A 654 3.68 44.02 57.18
C LEU A 654 4.31 42.67 56.81
N CYS A 655 5.60 42.58 56.42
CA CYS A 655 6.85 42.79 57.17
C CYS A 655 7.23 41.62 58.10
N GLY A 656 8.38 41.00 57.82
CA GLY A 656 9.05 39.99 58.64
C GLY A 656 10.48 39.77 58.11
N SER A 657 11.44 40.48 58.72
CA SER A 657 12.87 40.51 58.43
C SER A 657 13.65 39.35 59.09
N ILE A 658 14.82 39.01 58.57
CA ILE A 658 16.07 38.84 59.34
C ILE A 658 17.31 38.91 58.39
N SER A 659 18.39 39.43 58.97
CA SER A 659 19.61 40.09 58.48
C SER A 659 20.73 39.21 57.86
N GLY A 660 21.60 39.84 57.03
CA GLY A 660 22.86 39.32 56.44
C GLY A 660 24.04 39.22 57.45
N PRO A 661 25.33 39.52 57.11
CA PRO A 661 25.94 39.97 55.84
C PRO A 661 27.31 39.31 55.49
N GLY A 662 27.91 39.61 54.32
CA GLY A 662 29.31 39.21 54.05
C GLY A 662 29.97 39.57 52.70
N ARG A 663 30.42 40.83 52.55
CA ARG A 663 31.63 41.35 51.84
C ARG A 663 31.81 41.11 50.31
N ARG A 664 31.84 42.21 49.52
CA ARG A 664 33.01 42.92 48.88
C ARG A 664 33.59 42.17 47.67
N SER A 665 34.07 42.75 46.57
CA SER A 665 34.11 44.06 45.89
C SER A 665 35.02 43.85 44.65
N ALA A 666 34.94 44.77 43.67
CA ALA A 666 35.88 45.08 42.56
C ALA A 666 35.40 44.64 41.16
N MET A 667 34.88 45.55 40.33
CA MET A 667 35.56 46.59 39.51
C MET A 667 36.43 46.01 38.40
N ALA A 668 36.02 46.21 37.13
CA ALA A 668 36.63 47.14 36.16
C ALA A 668 37.42 46.33 35.12
N ARG A 669 37.49 46.59 33.81
CA ARG A 669 37.22 47.70 32.88
C ARG A 669 37.21 47.05 31.47
N SER A 670 36.36 47.47 30.53
CA SER A 670 36.68 48.41 29.41
C SER A 670 37.82 47.93 28.50
N ALA A 671 37.79 47.95 27.17
CA ALA A 671 36.86 48.44 26.15
C ALA A 671 37.43 48.09 24.75
N CYS A 672 36.60 48.25 23.71
CA CYS A 672 36.94 48.62 22.31
C CYS A 672 37.82 47.62 21.51
N LEU A 673 37.76 47.46 20.18
CA LEU A 673 37.11 48.13 19.05
C LEU A 673 37.21 47.14 17.85
N LYS A 674 36.21 47.15 16.95
CA LYS A 674 36.29 46.63 15.56
C LYS A 674 37.18 47.58 14.72
N PRO A 675 37.83 47.17 13.59
CA PRO A 675 37.12 46.98 12.32
C PRO A 675 37.71 46.06 11.20
N SER A 676 36.81 45.66 10.30
CA SER A 676 36.91 45.53 8.81
C SER A 676 37.84 44.53 8.07
N ALA A 677 37.17 43.70 7.23
CA ALA A 677 37.46 43.28 5.82
C ALA A 677 38.82 42.62 5.49
N THR A 678 39.00 41.58 4.64
CA THR A 678 38.41 41.26 3.32
C THR A 678 38.90 39.86 2.84
N THR A 679 38.09 39.16 2.02
CA THR A 679 38.41 38.20 0.91
C THR A 679 39.16 36.85 1.10
N ALA A 680 38.40 35.76 0.85
CA ALA A 680 38.59 34.58 -0.04
C ALA A 680 39.96 33.90 -0.29
N LEU A 681 40.00 32.55 -0.11
CA LEU A 681 40.51 31.50 -1.04
C LEU A 681 40.40 30.07 -0.40
N PHE A 682 39.98 29.06 -1.18
CA PHE A 682 39.83 27.60 -0.87
C PHE A 682 41.14 26.79 -1.17
N PRO A 683 41.25 25.43 -1.04
CA PRO A 683 41.40 24.47 0.11
C PRO A 683 42.66 23.53 -0.07
N PRO A 684 42.75 22.20 0.30
CA PRO A 684 42.54 21.34 1.53
C PRO A 684 43.90 20.67 2.00
N PRO A 685 44.06 19.54 2.77
CA PRO A 685 43.14 18.54 3.37
C PRO A 685 43.41 18.14 4.86
N ASP A 686 42.64 17.17 5.36
CA ASP A 686 42.82 16.36 6.59
C ASP A 686 42.69 17.01 7.97
N VAL A 687 41.47 17.02 8.56
CA VAL A 687 41.25 16.69 9.99
C VAL A 687 39.81 16.17 10.19
N ARG A 688 39.67 14.96 10.75
CA ARG A 688 38.42 14.41 11.31
C ARG A 688 38.18 14.97 12.72
N TRP A 689 36.93 15.28 13.06
CA TRP A 689 36.52 15.53 14.45
C TRP A 689 35.34 14.63 14.83
N GLU A 690 35.59 13.70 15.75
CA GLU A 690 34.60 12.99 16.55
C GLU A 690 34.13 13.88 17.71
N CYS A 691 32.84 13.83 18.05
CA CYS A 691 32.29 14.49 19.22
C CYS A 691 31.66 13.44 20.15
N HIS A 692 32.35 13.15 21.25
CA HIS A 692 31.83 12.36 22.37
C HIS A 692 30.95 13.24 23.25
N ILE A 693 29.71 12.81 23.50
CA ILE A 693 28.85 13.37 24.55
C ILE A 693 28.93 12.46 25.77
N GLY A 694 29.63 12.94 26.80
CA GLY A 694 29.70 12.32 28.12
C GLY A 694 28.46 12.63 28.95
N ALA A 695 27.98 11.60 29.65
CA ALA A 695 26.97 11.69 30.69
C ALA A 695 27.50 12.48 31.91
N HIS A 696 26.66 13.28 32.55
CA HIS A 696 26.39 13.28 34.00
C HIS A 696 25.27 14.28 34.32
N GLY A 697 24.42 13.91 35.29
CA GLY A 697 23.09 14.48 35.50
C GLY A 697 23.02 15.68 36.44
N CYS A 698 21.78 16.12 36.65
CA CYS A 698 21.22 16.50 37.94
C CYS A 698 19.78 16.02 38.00
#